data_AF-A0A9E0J595-F1
#
_entry.id   AF-A0A9E0J595-F1
#
_cell.length_a   1.000
_cell.length_b   1.000
_cell.length_c   1.000
_cell.angle_alpha   90.00
_cell.angle_beta   90.00
_cell.angle_gamma   90.00
#
_symmetry.space_group_name_H-M   'P 1'
#
loop_
_entity.id
_entity.type
_entity.pdbx_description
1 polymer ?
#
loop_
_entity_poly.entity_id
_entity_poly.type
_entity_poly.pdbx_seq_one_letter_code
_entity_poly.pdbx_strand_id
1 'polypeptide(L)'
;MLSQRVLRHLAHLVWIWGLAMAGMVGLAGCSGGGGGASASTSSTTSTTTPVTPTTPAVTPSVPGVRVMRAGAETAGDWLTFTLNVQDFAYPERSAATVERVINLHEQYQLPVDIYLTDNTLATFETSYPELLNRLRNSAYVGLNYHIRPPKPYYTGYDWAGLSSQSQSDQLASVRNYESHVTDLVTGLPTTASGGFVRLKQLTGNNAVIAAFQADAALYPVVSQVFRELGANMGISHAAPYINLGTQSLGLNMRPEHYDLLLFQSPGQSAASLIEAGFVAAHGTAGAVSPFVVGVKMHDNDFFAQSSAWTTTYVNAPRRPPWSLSARSGLKTEAEMAAQWTLYEEALAWASANRSHVAVANGLGLNAAIAAAPSQPTLYVAGTMHIESSPKRWPNPDQLMAFFQRATAIGRVGSQANGMRWSIGADIGWLNGEKRAAEIVRTLSALGVEWDVHVHSPSDRAAAAQRIIALGGTPTTVLSGVQVSDIDSVRVAQSGSAGYSWQAVSMWGLVRTGSHSAGSEDLSAGLWQPRSSTDWQAHDPAASLVAVGGGSRALAEAETLAVQLVTSKGYTAPLYSTSIMVDSYTLTVSDAVNAGTSTDGIDAIETFASRMGARTNVRWASLSEIARAWRSAGSIPSRIVGTQ
;
A
#
# COMPACT_ATOMS: atom_id res chain seq x y z
N MET A 1 31.55 -27.66 12.47
CA MET A 1 31.32 -26.64 11.43
C MET A 1 30.12 -27.09 10.60
N LEU A 2 28.92 -26.67 11.01
CA LEU A 2 27.64 -27.09 10.44
C LEU A 2 27.31 -26.29 9.18
N SER A 3 26.76 -26.99 8.19
CA SER A 3 26.54 -26.51 6.83
C SER A 3 25.30 -25.62 6.67
N GLN A 4 25.44 -24.66 5.76
CA GLN A 4 24.51 -23.60 5.38
C GLN A 4 23.45 -24.03 4.33
N ARG A 5 23.07 -25.32 4.20
CA ARG A 5 22.29 -25.77 3.02
C ARG A 5 20.95 -26.50 3.23
N VAL A 6 20.34 -26.49 4.43
CA VAL A 6 19.01 -27.13 4.63
C VAL A 6 17.90 -26.20 5.19
N LEU A 7 18.22 -25.04 5.77
CA LEU A 7 17.21 -24.19 6.46
C LEU A 7 16.59 -23.05 5.63
N ARG A 8 16.92 -22.90 4.34
CA ARG A 8 16.36 -21.85 3.46
C ARG A 8 15.31 -22.34 2.44
N HIS A 9 14.77 -23.55 2.61
CA HIS A 9 13.80 -24.15 1.68
C HIS A 9 12.39 -24.40 2.23
N LEU A 10 12.02 -23.82 3.39
CA LEU A 10 10.66 -23.95 3.96
C LEU A 10 9.90 -22.64 4.17
N ALA A 11 10.47 -21.50 3.78
CA ALA A 11 9.74 -20.24 3.71
C ALA A 11 9.21 -20.04 2.27
N HIS A 12 7.87 -20.12 2.08
CA HIS A 12 7.05 -19.53 0.99
C HIS A 12 6.06 -20.43 0.22
N LEU A 13 5.92 -21.74 0.47
CA LEU A 13 5.20 -22.63 -0.48
C LEU A 13 3.87 -23.27 -0.04
N VAL A 14 3.22 -22.93 1.08
CA VAL A 14 1.95 -23.60 1.50
C VAL A 14 0.88 -22.66 2.07
N TRP A 15 1.03 -21.34 1.98
CA TRP A 15 0.44 -20.48 3.01
C TRP A 15 -1.07 -20.17 2.93
N ILE A 16 -1.83 -20.67 1.95
CA ILE A 16 -3.30 -20.63 2.02
C ILE A 16 -3.90 -21.89 1.35
N TRP A 17 -4.01 -22.99 2.12
CA TRP A 17 -5.11 -24.01 2.19
C TRP A 17 -4.63 -25.46 2.38
N GLY A 18 -5.16 -26.10 3.44
CA GLY A 18 -5.40 -27.55 3.49
C GLY A 18 -4.85 -28.30 4.71
N LEU A 19 -5.76 -28.86 5.51
CA LEU A 19 -5.57 -29.97 6.48
C LEU A 19 -5.04 -29.65 7.89
N ALA A 20 -5.98 -29.56 8.83
CA ALA A 20 -5.88 -30.34 10.06
C ALA A 20 -6.83 -31.55 9.92
N MET A 21 -6.31 -32.78 10.10
CA MET A 21 -6.95 -34.09 10.36
C MET A 21 -5.97 -35.18 9.87
N ALA A 22 -5.69 -36.31 10.51
CA ALA A 22 -6.26 -36.99 11.66
C ALA A 22 -5.19 -37.90 12.30
N GLY A 23 -5.44 -38.35 13.53
CA GLY A 23 -4.54 -39.24 14.27
C GLY A 23 -4.46 -40.67 13.74
N MET A 24 -3.44 -41.39 14.19
CA MET A 24 -3.45 -42.84 14.26
C MET A 24 -2.71 -43.34 15.50
N VAL A 25 -3.30 -44.39 16.05
CA VAL A 25 -3.00 -45.13 17.28
C VAL A 25 -1.79 -46.05 17.11
N GLY A 26 -0.93 -46.08 18.13
CA GLY A 26 -0.33 -47.28 18.72
C GLY A 26 0.78 -48.01 17.96
N LEU A 27 1.97 -48.10 18.58
CA LEU A 27 2.59 -49.38 18.93
C LEU A 27 3.75 -49.20 19.92
N ALA A 28 3.80 -50.13 20.86
CA ALA A 28 4.75 -50.24 21.95
C ALA A 28 6.19 -50.51 21.46
N GLY A 29 7.16 -50.08 22.25
CA GLY A 29 8.56 -50.46 22.13
C GLY A 29 9.32 -50.10 23.40
N CYS A 30 9.57 -51.10 24.24
CA CYS A 30 10.37 -51.03 25.47
C CYS A 30 11.88 -50.87 25.20
N SER A 31 12.61 -50.59 26.30
CA SER A 31 14.07 -50.56 26.49
C SER A 31 14.75 -49.22 26.16
N GLY A 32 15.66 -48.66 26.95
CA GLY A 32 16.30 -49.08 28.19
C GLY A 32 17.61 -48.30 28.36
N GLY A 33 18.00 -48.01 29.61
CA GLY A 33 19.31 -47.45 30.02
C GLY A 33 19.41 -45.92 29.88
N GLY A 34 19.79 -45.14 30.87
CA GLY A 34 20.72 -45.40 31.98
C GLY A 34 21.86 -44.40 31.87
N GLY A 35 22.01 -43.49 32.83
CA GLY A 35 23.10 -42.52 32.83
C GLY A 35 22.81 -41.31 33.70
N GLY A 36 23.02 -41.44 35.01
CA GLY A 36 22.99 -40.32 35.92
C GLY A 36 24.20 -39.42 35.78
N ALA A 37 24.01 -38.14 36.08
CA ALA A 37 25.05 -37.30 36.64
C ALA A 37 24.39 -36.27 37.55
N SER A 38 24.76 -36.36 38.83
CA SER A 38 24.44 -35.45 39.90
C SER A 38 25.19 -34.12 39.72
N ALA A 39 24.52 -32.99 39.93
CA ALA A 39 25.18 -31.73 40.23
C ALA A 39 24.34 -30.89 41.19
N SER A 40 25.06 -30.28 42.11
CA SER A 40 24.67 -29.75 43.40
C SER A 40 23.64 -28.62 43.40
N THR A 41 22.76 -28.75 44.39
CA THR A 41 21.92 -27.73 45.02
C THR A 41 22.68 -26.50 45.49
N SER A 42 22.21 -25.32 45.10
CA SER A 42 22.35 -24.07 45.85
C SER A 42 20.98 -23.38 45.95
N SER A 43 20.28 -23.67 47.04
CA SER A 43 19.01 -23.04 47.39
C SER A 43 19.25 -21.65 47.97
N THR A 44 18.88 -20.61 47.22
CA THR A 44 18.64 -19.27 47.77
C THR A 44 17.13 -19.06 47.83
N THR A 45 16.58 -19.09 49.04
CA THR A 45 15.17 -18.85 49.35
C THR A 45 14.91 -17.35 49.26
N SER A 46 14.37 -16.90 48.13
CA SER A 46 13.78 -15.57 47.97
C SER A 46 12.28 -15.66 48.27
N THR A 47 11.90 -15.24 49.48
CA THR A 47 10.52 -15.07 49.90
C THR A 47 9.87 -13.98 49.06
N THR A 48 9.10 -14.36 48.03
CA THR A 48 8.25 -13.45 47.26
C THR A 48 6.87 -13.43 47.90
N THR A 49 6.53 -12.31 48.52
CA THR A 49 5.18 -12.01 49.00
C THR A 49 4.22 -11.97 47.80
N PRO A 50 3.02 -12.58 47.86
CA PRO A 50 2.06 -12.49 46.77
C PRO A 50 1.58 -11.04 46.62
N VAL A 51 1.93 -10.40 45.51
CA VAL A 51 1.35 -9.11 45.14
C VAL A 51 -0.07 -9.40 44.65
N THR A 52 -1.06 -9.09 45.49
CA THR A 52 -2.46 -9.08 45.06
C THR A 52 -2.62 -7.93 44.07
N PRO A 53 -3.03 -8.16 42.80
CA PRO A 53 -3.20 -7.08 41.84
C PRO A 53 -4.36 -6.19 42.31
N THR A 54 -4.02 -4.96 42.71
CA THR A 54 -5.01 -3.92 43.02
C THR A 54 -5.72 -3.55 41.72
N THR A 55 -7.00 -3.89 41.62
CA THR A 55 -7.86 -3.48 40.51
C THR A 55 -7.93 -1.95 40.49
N PRO A 56 -7.51 -1.26 39.41
CA PRO A 56 -7.64 0.18 39.30
C PRO A 56 -9.13 0.56 39.33
N ALA A 57 -9.46 1.61 40.08
CA ALA A 57 -10.82 2.16 40.08
C ALA A 57 -11.20 2.61 38.66
N VAL A 58 -12.29 2.07 38.13
CA VAL A 58 -12.81 2.45 36.81
C VAL A 58 -13.42 3.85 36.93
N THR A 59 -12.70 4.86 36.45
CA THR A 59 -13.28 6.18 36.22
C THR A 59 -14.27 6.06 35.06
N PRO A 60 -15.56 6.40 35.22
CA PRO A 60 -16.52 6.35 34.13
C PRO A 60 -16.08 7.28 33.01
N SER A 61 -15.87 6.72 31.81
CA SER A 61 -15.54 7.46 30.59
C SER A 61 -16.67 8.41 30.23
N VAL A 62 -16.34 9.64 29.83
CA VAL A 62 -17.31 10.60 29.29
C VAL A 62 -17.96 10.01 28.03
N PRO A 63 -19.31 9.94 27.94
CA PRO A 63 -19.98 9.45 26.75
C PRO A 63 -19.52 10.20 25.50
N GLY A 64 -18.97 9.48 24.52
CA GLY A 64 -18.59 10.01 23.20
C GLY A 64 -17.10 10.21 22.94
N VAL A 65 -16.22 10.16 23.96
CA VAL A 65 -14.76 10.20 23.73
C VAL A 65 -14.21 8.78 23.61
N ARG A 66 -13.85 8.36 22.40
CA ARG A 66 -13.20 7.06 22.18
C ARG A 66 -11.72 7.11 22.58
N VAL A 67 -11.28 6.08 23.29
CA VAL A 67 -9.87 5.80 23.55
C VAL A 67 -9.29 5.14 22.32
N MET A 68 -8.65 5.96 21.48
CA MET A 68 -8.04 5.52 20.22
C MET A 68 -6.65 4.89 20.46
N ARG A 69 -5.97 5.32 21.51
CA ARG A 69 -4.64 4.85 21.90
C ARG A 69 -4.50 4.90 23.42
N ALA A 70 -3.82 3.91 23.99
CA ALA A 70 -3.39 3.87 25.39
C ALA A 70 -1.86 3.72 25.46
N GLY A 71 -1.23 4.20 26.54
CA GLY A 71 0.22 4.20 26.71
C GLY A 71 0.90 5.51 26.27
N ALA A 72 2.24 5.56 26.41
CA ALA A 72 3.02 6.77 26.15
C ALA A 72 2.98 7.20 24.68
N GLU A 73 2.84 8.50 24.42
CA GLU A 73 2.87 9.06 23.06
C GLU A 73 4.22 8.81 22.36
N THR A 74 5.30 8.78 23.15
CA THR A 74 6.68 8.53 22.72
C THR A 74 7.04 7.05 22.57
N ALA A 75 6.09 6.13 22.78
CA ALA A 75 6.35 4.70 22.62
C ALA A 75 6.78 4.39 21.17
N GLY A 76 7.95 3.76 21.03
CA GLY A 76 8.48 3.28 19.75
C GLY A 76 7.85 1.97 19.28
N ASP A 77 7.16 1.27 20.19
CA ASP A 77 6.56 -0.05 19.99
C ASP A 77 5.07 -0.04 20.31
N TRP A 78 4.30 -0.68 19.44
CA TRP A 78 2.85 -0.59 19.40
C TRP A 78 2.24 -2.00 19.34
N LEU A 79 1.18 -2.20 20.12
CA LEU A 79 0.31 -3.36 20.04
C LEU A 79 -1.04 -2.99 19.44
N THR A 80 -1.62 -3.95 18.71
CA THR A 80 -3.03 -3.90 18.32
C THR A 80 -3.68 -5.20 18.78
N PHE A 81 -4.81 -5.13 19.48
CA PHE A 81 -5.62 -6.32 19.78
C PHE A 81 -6.72 -6.43 18.73
N THR A 82 -6.86 -7.59 18.10
CA THR A 82 -7.84 -7.84 17.05
C THR A 82 -8.65 -9.09 17.36
N LEU A 83 -9.98 -8.93 17.40
CA LEU A 83 -10.93 -10.02 17.47
C LEU A 83 -11.74 -10.10 16.18
N ASN A 84 -11.51 -11.15 15.40
CA ASN A 84 -12.34 -11.47 14.24
C ASN A 84 -13.58 -12.25 14.69
N VAL A 85 -14.75 -11.64 14.61
CA VAL A 85 -16.02 -12.23 15.05
C VAL A 85 -16.75 -12.75 13.83
N GLN A 86 -16.74 -14.06 13.69
CA GLN A 86 -17.04 -14.70 12.42
C GLN A 86 -17.81 -16.02 12.58
N ASP A 87 -18.04 -16.51 13.80
CA ASP A 87 -18.77 -17.76 13.99
C ASP A 87 -20.28 -17.56 13.89
N PHE A 88 -20.88 -18.14 12.86
CA PHE A 88 -22.34 -18.16 12.67
C PHE A 88 -22.98 -19.48 13.14
N ALA A 89 -22.19 -20.48 13.53
CA ALA A 89 -22.70 -21.79 13.95
C ALA A 89 -23.09 -21.82 15.44
N TYR A 90 -22.43 -21.00 16.26
CA TYR A 90 -22.67 -20.82 17.69
C TYR A 90 -22.83 -19.32 18.04
N PRO A 91 -23.86 -18.64 17.51
CA PRO A 91 -24.02 -17.19 17.65
C PRO A 91 -24.12 -16.73 19.12
N GLU A 92 -24.66 -17.56 20.01
CA GLU A 92 -24.74 -17.29 21.45
C GLU A 92 -23.37 -17.28 22.14
N ARG A 93 -22.48 -18.21 21.76
CA ARG A 93 -21.11 -18.29 22.30
C ARG A 93 -20.22 -17.20 21.72
N SER A 94 -20.43 -16.87 20.45
CA SER A 94 -19.79 -15.71 19.82
C SER A 94 -20.16 -14.42 20.55
N ALA A 95 -21.46 -14.16 20.76
CA ALA A 95 -21.93 -12.98 21.50
C ALA A 95 -21.35 -12.91 22.93
N ALA A 96 -21.40 -14.01 23.69
CA ALA A 96 -20.84 -14.06 25.04
C ALA A 96 -19.32 -13.84 25.06
N THR A 97 -18.60 -14.37 24.07
CA THR A 97 -17.16 -14.13 23.91
C THR A 97 -16.86 -12.66 23.66
N VAL A 98 -17.59 -12.04 22.74
CA VAL A 98 -17.43 -10.61 22.42
C VAL A 98 -17.73 -9.76 23.65
N GLU A 99 -18.80 -10.06 24.39
CA GLU A 99 -19.12 -9.35 25.63
C GLU A 99 -18.00 -9.46 26.68
N ARG A 100 -17.44 -10.66 26.88
CA ARG A 100 -16.30 -10.86 27.79
C ARG A 100 -15.06 -10.10 27.33
N VAL A 101 -14.75 -10.09 26.04
CA VAL A 101 -13.64 -9.30 25.48
C VAL A 101 -13.85 -7.82 25.76
N ILE A 102 -15.04 -7.27 25.54
CA ILE A 102 -15.33 -5.85 25.85
C ILE A 102 -15.13 -5.57 27.34
N ASN A 103 -15.65 -6.43 28.23
CA ASN A 103 -15.46 -6.29 29.68
C ASN A 103 -13.98 -6.20 30.05
N LEU A 104 -13.16 -7.11 29.51
CA LEU A 104 -11.72 -7.14 29.80
C LEU A 104 -11.02 -5.89 29.26
N HIS A 105 -11.31 -5.46 28.03
CA HIS A 105 -10.69 -4.26 27.46
C HIS A 105 -11.09 -2.98 28.20
N GLU A 106 -12.33 -2.89 28.67
CA GLU A 106 -12.79 -1.79 29.54
C GLU A 106 -12.10 -1.83 30.92
N GLN A 107 -12.00 -3.01 31.53
CA GLN A 107 -11.33 -3.22 32.81
C GLN A 107 -9.85 -2.84 32.75
N TYR A 108 -9.14 -3.32 31.73
CA TYR A 108 -7.74 -2.99 31.52
C TYR A 108 -7.57 -1.62 30.88
N GLN A 109 -8.62 -0.95 30.41
CA GLN A 109 -8.57 0.32 29.68
C GLN A 109 -7.69 0.30 28.42
N LEU A 110 -7.73 -0.81 27.66
CA LEU A 110 -6.93 -1.01 26.46
C LEU A 110 -7.83 -1.06 25.22
N PRO A 111 -7.51 -0.35 24.13
CA PRO A 111 -8.34 -0.41 22.93
C PRO A 111 -8.21 -1.76 22.20
N VAL A 112 -9.27 -2.17 21.50
CA VAL A 112 -9.38 -3.39 20.69
C VAL A 112 -10.11 -3.09 19.39
N ASP A 113 -9.68 -3.72 18.30
CA ASP A 113 -10.46 -3.81 17.08
C ASP A 113 -11.30 -5.08 17.07
N ILE A 114 -12.60 -4.93 16.88
CA ILE A 114 -13.55 -6.02 16.69
C ILE A 114 -14.01 -5.97 15.24
N TYR A 115 -13.82 -7.07 14.51
CA TYR A 115 -14.19 -7.17 13.11
C TYR A 115 -15.42 -8.05 12.94
N LEU A 116 -16.48 -7.52 12.35
CA LEU A 116 -17.72 -8.26 12.09
C LEU A 116 -17.83 -8.61 10.61
N THR A 117 -18.31 -9.83 10.33
CA THR A 117 -18.91 -10.14 9.03
C THR A 117 -20.31 -9.55 8.91
N ASP A 118 -20.86 -9.46 7.71
CA ASP A 118 -22.23 -8.98 7.46
C ASP A 118 -23.28 -9.86 8.14
N ASN A 119 -23.09 -11.18 8.12
CA ASN A 119 -23.99 -12.12 8.78
C ASN A 119 -23.95 -12.01 10.31
N THR A 120 -22.75 -11.88 10.89
CA THR A 120 -22.61 -11.68 12.33
C THR A 120 -23.22 -10.34 12.76
N LEU A 121 -23.00 -9.27 11.98
CA LEU A 121 -23.60 -7.97 12.24
C LEU A 121 -25.14 -8.06 12.23
N ALA A 122 -25.74 -8.67 11.21
CA ALA A 122 -27.19 -8.86 11.13
C ALA A 122 -27.74 -9.70 12.29
N THR A 123 -26.99 -10.73 12.71
CA THR A 123 -27.34 -11.57 13.85
C THR A 123 -27.31 -10.78 15.16
N PHE A 124 -26.27 -9.98 15.38
CA PHE A 124 -26.16 -9.16 16.60
C PHE A 124 -27.20 -8.06 16.64
N GLU A 125 -27.51 -7.44 15.50
CA GLU A 125 -28.56 -6.44 15.41
C GLU A 125 -29.94 -7.01 15.80
N THR A 126 -30.23 -8.24 15.36
CA THR A 126 -31.54 -8.88 15.59
C THR A 126 -31.64 -9.51 16.98
N SER A 127 -30.61 -10.28 17.37
CA SER A 127 -30.70 -11.19 18.53
C SER A 127 -29.94 -10.68 19.75
N TYR A 128 -29.00 -9.75 19.58
CA TYR A 128 -28.15 -9.22 20.67
C TYR A 128 -28.04 -7.69 20.62
N PRO A 129 -29.17 -6.94 20.57
CA PRO A 129 -29.16 -5.50 20.35
C PRO A 129 -28.43 -4.72 21.45
N GLU A 130 -28.44 -5.21 22.70
CA GLU A 130 -27.69 -4.62 23.81
C GLU A 130 -26.17 -4.71 23.59
N LEU A 131 -25.69 -5.87 23.13
CA LEU A 131 -24.28 -6.06 22.77
C LEU A 131 -23.89 -5.16 21.60
N LEU A 132 -24.72 -5.06 20.56
CA LEU A 132 -24.47 -4.16 19.44
C LEU A 132 -24.41 -2.70 19.91
N ASN A 133 -25.31 -2.29 20.80
CA ASN A 133 -25.27 -0.96 21.40
C ASN A 133 -23.95 -0.73 22.19
N ARG A 134 -23.48 -1.74 22.92
CA ARG A 134 -22.21 -1.67 23.63
C ARG A 134 -21.01 -1.59 22.70
N LEU A 135 -20.95 -2.40 21.63
CA LEU A 135 -19.92 -2.32 20.59
C LEU A 135 -19.85 -0.92 19.96
N ARG A 136 -21.01 -0.27 19.77
CA ARG A 136 -21.08 1.10 19.26
C ARG A 136 -20.60 2.13 20.27
N ASN A 137 -20.91 1.97 21.55
CA ASN A 137 -20.71 3.04 22.54
C ASN A 137 -19.48 2.86 23.42
N SER A 138 -18.86 1.69 23.46
CA SER A 138 -17.65 1.46 24.24
C SER A 138 -16.52 2.38 23.77
N ALA A 139 -15.86 3.04 24.71
CA ALA A 139 -14.73 3.93 24.42
C ALA A 139 -13.52 3.16 23.88
N TYR A 140 -13.41 1.86 24.17
CA TYR A 140 -12.23 1.05 23.85
C TYR A 140 -12.40 0.21 22.57
N VAL A 141 -13.61 0.11 22.02
CA VAL A 141 -13.89 -0.69 20.82
C VAL A 141 -13.77 0.15 19.55
N GLY A 142 -12.83 -0.25 18.68
CA GLY A 142 -12.84 0.05 17.26
C GLY A 142 -13.67 -1.02 16.54
N LEU A 143 -14.71 -0.62 15.83
CA LEU A 143 -15.61 -1.56 15.16
C LEU A 143 -15.37 -1.56 13.65
N ASN A 144 -14.86 -2.66 13.12
CA ASN A 144 -14.40 -2.77 11.73
C ASN A 144 -15.07 -3.94 11.01
N TYR A 145 -14.80 -4.06 9.71
CA TYR A 145 -15.46 -5.03 8.85
C TYR A 145 -14.52 -6.13 8.38
N HIS A 146 -15.01 -7.36 8.35
CA HIS A 146 -14.32 -8.51 7.80
C HIS A 146 -15.17 -9.17 6.71
N ILE A 147 -14.58 -9.49 5.56
CA ILE A 147 -15.25 -10.38 4.60
C ILE A 147 -14.86 -11.83 4.83
N ARG A 148 -15.77 -12.74 4.52
CA ARG A 148 -15.48 -14.17 4.40
C ARG A 148 -16.17 -14.70 3.16
N PRO A 149 -15.92 -15.98 2.78
CA PRO A 149 -16.90 -16.72 1.98
C PRO A 149 -18.33 -16.52 2.56
N PRO A 150 -19.40 -16.80 1.82
CA PRO A 150 -19.44 -17.28 0.45
C PRO A 150 -19.30 -16.19 -0.63
N LYS A 151 -18.88 -14.96 -0.28
CA LYS A 151 -18.79 -13.85 -1.25
C LYS A 151 -17.94 -14.25 -2.47
N PRO A 152 -18.45 -14.09 -3.71
CA PRO A 152 -17.79 -14.63 -4.90
C PRO A 152 -16.49 -13.92 -5.29
N TYR A 153 -16.24 -12.74 -4.72
CA TYR A 153 -14.97 -12.03 -4.94
C TYR A 153 -13.92 -12.37 -3.86
N TYR A 154 -14.25 -13.22 -2.87
CA TYR A 154 -13.26 -13.75 -1.94
C TYR A 154 -12.25 -14.63 -2.70
N THR A 155 -10.97 -14.55 -2.34
CA THR A 155 -9.89 -15.33 -3.01
C THR A 155 -10.25 -16.80 -3.17
N GLY A 156 -10.28 -17.28 -4.42
CA GLY A 156 -10.56 -18.66 -4.76
C GLY A 156 -12.04 -19.06 -4.67
N TYR A 157 -12.96 -18.10 -4.62
CA TYR A 157 -14.42 -18.30 -4.59
C TYR A 157 -15.14 -17.65 -5.78
N ASP A 158 -14.49 -17.52 -6.95
CA ASP A 158 -15.15 -16.96 -8.16
C ASP A 158 -16.21 -17.88 -8.80
N TRP A 159 -17.08 -18.49 -7.98
CA TRP A 159 -18.16 -19.37 -8.40
C TRP A 159 -19.24 -18.65 -9.21
N ALA A 160 -19.33 -17.32 -9.09
CA ALA A 160 -20.23 -16.47 -9.87
C ALA A 160 -19.60 -15.94 -11.17
N GLY A 161 -18.32 -16.24 -11.44
CA GLY A 161 -17.61 -15.80 -12.64
C GLY A 161 -17.41 -14.29 -12.74
N LEU A 162 -17.33 -13.58 -11.61
CA LEU A 162 -17.09 -12.14 -11.53
C LEU A 162 -15.82 -11.74 -12.29
N SER A 163 -14.75 -12.53 -12.24
CA SER A 163 -13.49 -12.18 -12.93
C SER A 163 -13.63 -12.09 -14.45
N SER A 164 -14.64 -12.73 -15.03
CA SER A 164 -14.94 -12.72 -16.47
C SER A 164 -15.89 -11.60 -16.90
N GLN A 165 -16.52 -10.90 -15.95
CA GLN A 165 -17.47 -9.84 -16.23
C GLN A 165 -16.77 -8.53 -16.61
N SER A 166 -17.55 -7.59 -17.15
CA SER A 166 -17.05 -6.23 -17.37
C SER A 166 -16.69 -5.56 -16.04
N GLN A 167 -15.75 -4.60 -16.04
CA GLN A 167 -15.36 -3.89 -14.82
C GLN A 167 -16.56 -3.18 -14.16
N SER A 168 -17.50 -2.66 -14.94
CA SER A 168 -18.73 -2.04 -14.42
C SER A 168 -19.62 -3.05 -13.69
N ASP A 169 -19.76 -4.26 -14.22
CA ASP A 169 -20.56 -5.31 -13.60
C ASP A 169 -19.88 -5.87 -12.34
N GLN A 170 -18.54 -5.96 -12.36
CA GLN A 170 -17.76 -6.29 -11.16
C GLN A 170 -17.98 -5.26 -10.05
N LEU A 171 -17.86 -3.97 -10.36
CA LEU A 171 -18.10 -2.87 -9.41
C LEU A 171 -19.53 -2.93 -8.85
N ALA A 172 -20.53 -3.10 -9.71
CA ALA A 172 -21.93 -3.19 -9.30
C ALA A 172 -22.19 -4.41 -8.40
N SER A 173 -21.62 -5.57 -8.76
CA SER A 173 -21.77 -6.81 -8.00
C SER A 173 -21.13 -6.70 -6.62
N VAL A 174 -19.89 -6.21 -6.52
CA VAL A 174 -19.22 -6.02 -5.23
C VAL A 174 -19.98 -5.01 -4.36
N ARG A 175 -20.44 -3.89 -4.92
CA ARG A 175 -21.29 -2.93 -4.17
C ARG A 175 -22.58 -3.58 -3.66
N ASN A 176 -23.19 -4.48 -4.43
CA ASN A 176 -24.40 -5.18 -4.01
C ASN A 176 -24.15 -6.06 -2.78
N TYR A 177 -23.06 -6.83 -2.78
CA TYR A 177 -22.62 -7.62 -1.61
C TYR A 177 -22.23 -6.77 -0.40
N GLU A 178 -21.72 -5.55 -0.62
CA GLU A 178 -21.35 -4.65 0.47
C GLU A 178 -22.48 -3.75 0.97
N SER A 179 -23.65 -3.85 0.34
CA SER A 179 -24.87 -3.15 0.74
C SER A 179 -25.90 -4.07 1.39
N HIS A 180 -25.75 -5.39 1.25
CA HIS A 180 -26.74 -6.38 1.66
C HIS A 180 -26.11 -7.53 2.46
N VAL A 181 -26.94 -8.21 3.25
CA VAL A 181 -26.52 -9.45 3.93
C VAL A 181 -26.36 -10.55 2.90
N THR A 182 -25.27 -11.29 2.96
CA THR A 182 -25.02 -12.46 2.13
C THR A 182 -25.76 -13.68 2.66
N ASP A 183 -26.48 -14.39 1.81
CA ASP A 183 -27.10 -15.67 2.17
C ASP A 183 -26.01 -16.75 2.29
N LEU A 184 -25.91 -17.39 3.46
CA LEU A 184 -24.86 -18.37 3.76
C LEU A 184 -25.02 -19.69 2.98
N VAL A 185 -26.20 -20.01 2.47
CA VAL A 185 -26.47 -21.24 1.73
C VAL A 185 -26.24 -21.05 0.24
N THR A 186 -26.70 -19.94 -0.33
CA THR A 186 -26.64 -19.67 -1.78
C THR A 186 -25.46 -18.80 -2.18
N GLY A 187 -24.91 -18.05 -1.24
CA GLY A 187 -23.85 -17.08 -1.48
C GLY A 187 -24.29 -15.81 -2.17
N LEU A 188 -25.58 -15.67 -2.48
CA LEU A 188 -26.13 -14.49 -3.13
C LEU A 188 -26.42 -13.38 -2.10
N PRO A 189 -26.40 -12.10 -2.50
CA PRO A 189 -26.88 -11.03 -1.63
C PRO A 189 -28.40 -11.15 -1.47
N THR A 190 -28.87 -10.96 -0.24
CA THR A 190 -30.30 -10.85 0.09
C THR A 190 -30.81 -9.43 -0.18
N THR A 191 -32.09 -9.16 0.14
CA THR A 191 -32.64 -7.80 0.14
C THR A 191 -32.44 -7.06 1.48
N ALA A 192 -31.94 -7.74 2.52
CA ALA A 192 -31.73 -7.12 3.83
C ALA A 192 -30.45 -6.26 3.80
N SER A 193 -30.50 -5.08 4.40
CA SER A 193 -29.34 -4.19 4.49
C SER A 193 -28.21 -4.86 5.29
N GLY A 194 -26.99 -4.81 4.75
CA GLY A 194 -25.83 -5.47 5.33
C GLY A 194 -24.51 -4.94 4.79
N GLY A 195 -23.48 -5.78 4.83
CA GLY A 195 -22.15 -5.44 4.35
C GLY A 195 -21.48 -4.28 5.10
N PHE A 196 -20.43 -3.73 4.48
CA PHE A 196 -19.72 -2.57 5.01
C PHE A 196 -20.61 -1.32 5.10
N VAL A 197 -21.58 -1.15 4.19
CA VAL A 197 -22.52 -0.02 4.22
C VAL A 197 -23.29 0.00 5.53
N ARG A 198 -23.87 -1.14 5.95
CA ARG A 198 -24.63 -1.20 7.21
C ARG A 198 -23.74 -0.92 8.42
N LEU A 199 -22.52 -1.46 8.44
CA LEU A 199 -21.57 -1.19 9.52
C LEU A 199 -21.24 0.31 9.61
N LYS A 200 -20.95 0.96 8.47
CA LYS A 200 -20.64 2.39 8.42
C LYS A 200 -21.83 3.24 8.88
N GLN A 201 -23.07 2.89 8.51
CA GLN A 201 -24.27 3.58 8.98
C GLN A 201 -24.43 3.51 10.50
N LEU A 202 -24.16 2.34 11.10
CA LEU A 202 -24.30 2.14 12.54
C LEU A 202 -23.21 2.86 13.36
N THR A 203 -22.02 3.01 12.78
CA THR A 203 -20.80 3.38 13.52
C THR A 203 -20.21 4.72 13.10
N GLY A 204 -20.66 5.30 11.99
CA GLY A 204 -20.15 6.54 11.42
C GLY A 204 -18.66 6.45 11.12
N ASN A 205 -17.89 7.38 11.67
CA ASN A 205 -16.44 7.44 11.49
C ASN A 205 -15.66 6.36 12.26
N ASN A 206 -16.33 5.49 13.04
CA ASN A 206 -15.66 4.41 13.77
C ASN A 206 -15.27 3.24 12.84
N ALA A 207 -16.07 2.92 11.83
CA ALA A 207 -15.68 1.92 10.82
C ALA A 207 -14.67 2.51 9.84
N VAL A 208 -13.38 2.24 10.09
CA VAL A 208 -12.26 2.74 9.28
C VAL A 208 -11.56 1.65 8.48
N ILE A 209 -11.60 0.39 8.94
CA ILE A 209 -10.94 -0.74 8.26
C ILE A 209 -11.96 -1.65 7.57
N ALA A 210 -11.68 -1.97 6.30
CA ALA A 210 -12.27 -3.09 5.59
C ALA A 210 -11.20 -4.19 5.42
N ALA A 211 -11.33 -5.29 6.16
CA ALA A 211 -10.47 -6.46 6.03
C ALA A 211 -11.00 -7.36 4.90
N PHE A 212 -10.42 -7.19 3.71
CA PHE A 212 -10.79 -7.96 2.53
C PHE A 212 -9.63 -8.75 1.92
N GLN A 213 -9.99 -9.86 1.28
CA GLN A 213 -9.10 -10.70 0.49
C GLN A 213 -9.79 -11.01 -0.84
N ALA A 214 -9.11 -10.77 -1.95
CA ALA A 214 -9.65 -11.04 -3.28
C ALA A 214 -8.54 -11.57 -4.20
N ASP A 215 -8.94 -12.32 -5.23
CA ASP A 215 -8.00 -12.74 -6.27
C ASP A 215 -7.40 -11.52 -6.98
N ALA A 216 -6.18 -11.65 -7.49
CA ALA A 216 -5.43 -10.53 -8.08
C ALA A 216 -6.21 -9.78 -9.18
N ALA A 217 -7.03 -10.50 -9.95
CA ALA A 217 -7.89 -9.92 -11.00
C ALA A 217 -9.02 -9.05 -10.46
N LEU A 218 -9.54 -9.34 -9.25
CA LEU A 218 -10.66 -8.63 -8.63
C LEU A 218 -10.21 -7.61 -7.57
N TYR A 219 -8.98 -7.74 -7.05
CA TYR A 219 -8.47 -6.91 -5.95
C TYR A 219 -8.56 -5.40 -6.22
N PRO A 220 -8.22 -4.85 -7.41
CA PRO A 220 -8.40 -3.42 -7.70
C PRO A 220 -9.86 -2.95 -7.60
N VAL A 221 -10.80 -3.74 -8.12
CA VAL A 221 -12.24 -3.41 -8.09
C VAL A 221 -12.79 -3.47 -6.68
N VAL A 222 -12.45 -4.51 -5.91
CA VAL A 222 -12.88 -4.65 -4.52
C VAL A 222 -12.35 -3.51 -3.66
N SER A 223 -11.06 -3.16 -3.81
CA SER A 223 -10.45 -2.03 -3.12
C SER A 223 -11.11 -0.69 -3.47
N GLN A 224 -11.43 -0.48 -4.75
CA GLN A 224 -12.15 0.71 -5.19
C GLN A 224 -13.51 0.83 -4.52
N VAL A 225 -14.31 -0.26 -4.47
CA VAL A 225 -15.62 -0.23 -3.82
C VAL A 225 -15.51 0.12 -2.34
N PHE A 226 -14.63 -0.54 -1.57
CA PHE A 226 -14.49 -0.21 -0.15
C PHE A 226 -14.06 1.24 0.10
N ARG A 227 -13.18 1.78 -0.74
CA ARG A 227 -12.79 3.19 -0.68
C ARG A 227 -13.98 4.12 -0.94
N GLU A 228 -14.78 3.84 -1.97
CA GLU A 228 -16.00 4.62 -2.29
C GLU A 228 -17.05 4.53 -1.19
N LEU A 229 -17.14 3.39 -0.49
CA LEU A 229 -18.01 3.21 0.66
C LEU A 229 -17.47 3.83 1.96
N GLY A 230 -16.27 4.43 1.92
CA GLY A 230 -15.69 5.18 3.04
C GLY A 230 -14.81 4.36 3.98
N ALA A 231 -14.23 3.26 3.51
CA ALA A 231 -13.09 2.64 4.18
C ALA A 231 -11.85 3.52 4.01
N ASN A 232 -11.10 3.69 5.10
CA ASN A 232 -9.84 4.44 5.12
C ASN A 232 -8.63 3.52 5.06
N MET A 233 -8.80 2.30 5.57
CA MET A 233 -7.76 1.29 5.67
C MET A 233 -8.20 -0.07 5.15
N GLY A 234 -7.25 -0.78 4.55
CA GLY A 234 -7.31 -2.22 4.27
C GLY A 234 -6.33 -3.00 5.14
N ILE A 235 -6.43 -4.33 5.09
CA ILE A 235 -5.46 -5.25 5.70
C ILE A 235 -4.79 -6.06 4.59
N SER A 236 -3.48 -6.29 4.71
CA SER A 236 -2.75 -7.23 3.87
C SER A 236 -1.88 -8.12 4.74
N HIS A 237 -1.78 -9.39 4.38
CA HIS A 237 -0.86 -10.35 4.97
C HIS A 237 0.22 -10.79 3.97
N ALA A 238 0.29 -10.16 2.80
CA ALA A 238 1.19 -10.57 1.71
C ALA A 238 2.60 -10.00 1.84
N ALA A 239 2.79 -8.97 2.68
CA ALA A 239 4.08 -8.34 2.90
C ALA A 239 4.70 -8.84 4.22
N PRO A 240 6.04 -8.99 4.30
CA PRO A 240 6.71 -9.35 5.54
C PRO A 240 6.55 -8.30 6.65
N TYR A 241 6.19 -7.06 6.29
CA TYR A 241 5.84 -5.98 7.20
C TYR A 241 5.00 -4.92 6.46
N ILE A 242 4.29 -4.09 7.23
CA ILE A 242 3.56 -2.92 6.78
C ILE A 242 3.89 -1.77 7.71
N ASN A 243 4.63 -0.78 7.21
CA ASN A 243 4.99 0.43 7.96
C ASN A 243 3.78 1.37 8.07
N LEU A 244 3.79 2.22 9.10
CA LEU A 244 2.81 3.31 9.23
C LEU A 244 2.82 4.19 7.98
N GLY A 245 1.64 4.50 7.43
CA GLY A 245 1.48 5.31 6.22
C GLY A 245 1.65 4.56 4.90
N THR A 246 1.90 3.24 4.93
CA THR A 246 1.88 2.41 3.73
C THR A 246 0.50 2.49 3.08
N GLN A 247 0.45 2.67 1.76
CA GLN A 247 -0.79 2.72 0.99
C GLN A 247 -0.81 1.66 -0.12
N SER A 248 -1.99 1.12 -0.41
CA SER A 248 -2.24 0.26 -1.55
C SER A 248 -3.59 0.60 -2.17
N LEU A 249 -3.63 0.80 -3.49
CA LEU A 249 -4.85 1.11 -4.24
C LEU A 249 -5.69 2.27 -3.64
N GLY A 250 -5.03 3.26 -3.04
CA GLY A 250 -5.70 4.43 -2.44
C GLY A 250 -6.35 4.17 -1.07
N LEU A 251 -6.12 3.01 -0.46
CA LEU A 251 -6.36 2.76 0.96
C LEU A 251 -5.05 2.82 1.72
N ASN A 252 -5.08 3.33 2.95
CA ASN A 252 -4.00 3.07 3.88
C ASN A 252 -3.99 1.57 4.22
N MET A 253 -2.83 1.02 4.53
CA MET A 253 -2.72 -0.36 5.01
C MET A 253 -2.52 -0.34 6.51
N ARG A 254 -3.28 -1.17 7.25
CA ARG A 254 -3.10 -1.31 8.69
C ARG A 254 -1.64 -1.71 8.96
N PRO A 255 -0.87 -0.91 9.71
CA PRO A 255 0.52 -1.23 9.99
C PRO A 255 0.61 -2.49 10.84
N GLU A 256 1.53 -3.38 10.49
CA GLU A 256 1.76 -4.65 11.14
C GLU A 256 3.13 -5.19 10.70
N HIS A 257 3.99 -5.46 11.67
CA HIS A 257 5.34 -5.99 11.44
C HIS A 257 5.47 -7.44 11.93
N TYR A 258 4.52 -7.88 12.75
CA TYR A 258 4.39 -9.25 13.21
C TYR A 258 2.93 -9.55 13.56
N ASP A 259 2.34 -10.57 12.94
CA ASP A 259 0.99 -11.08 13.26
C ASP A 259 1.12 -12.20 14.30
N LEU A 260 0.92 -11.87 15.58
CA LEU A 260 0.93 -12.81 16.69
C LEU A 260 -0.44 -13.52 16.77
N LEU A 261 -0.49 -14.73 16.20
CA LEU A 261 -1.63 -15.65 16.28
C LEU A 261 -1.75 -16.26 17.69
N LEU A 262 -2.18 -15.46 18.67
CA LEU A 262 -2.17 -15.81 20.09
C LEU A 262 -2.92 -17.12 20.38
N PHE A 263 -4.00 -17.40 19.65
CA PHE A 263 -4.80 -18.63 19.76
C PHE A 263 -4.04 -19.93 19.49
N GLN A 264 -2.85 -19.88 18.89
CA GLN A 264 -2.04 -21.08 18.60
C GLN A 264 -1.19 -21.55 19.78
N SER A 265 -1.12 -20.76 20.86
CA SER A 265 -0.17 -20.99 21.95
C SER A 265 -0.82 -21.09 23.35
N PRO A 266 -1.99 -21.74 23.53
CA PRO A 266 -2.59 -21.88 24.85
C PRO A 266 -1.62 -22.58 25.82
N GLY A 267 -1.55 -22.06 27.05
CA GLY A 267 -0.63 -22.56 28.09
C GLY A 267 0.80 -22.03 28.02
N GLN A 268 1.14 -21.17 27.05
CA GLN A 268 2.41 -20.44 27.04
C GLN A 268 2.28 -19.07 27.73
N SER A 269 3.41 -18.43 28.04
CA SER A 269 3.46 -17.08 28.61
C SER A 269 3.12 -16.03 27.54
N ALA A 270 2.04 -15.25 27.75
CA ALA A 270 1.69 -14.14 26.86
C ALA A 270 2.82 -13.10 26.74
N ALA A 271 3.49 -12.79 27.86
CA ALA A 271 4.62 -11.86 27.89
C ALA A 271 5.75 -12.31 26.95
N SER A 272 6.13 -13.58 27.03
CA SER A 272 7.22 -14.14 26.21
C SER A 272 6.86 -14.13 24.72
N LEU A 273 5.60 -14.39 24.38
CA LEU A 273 5.12 -14.36 22.99
C LEU A 273 5.13 -12.94 22.41
N ILE A 274 4.67 -11.95 23.19
CA ILE A 274 4.64 -10.55 22.76
C ILE A 274 6.05 -10.00 22.56
N GLU A 275 6.94 -10.23 23.52
CA GLU A 275 8.35 -9.80 23.43
C GLU A 275 9.07 -10.44 22.23
N ALA A 276 8.84 -11.73 21.99
CA ALA A 276 9.36 -12.39 20.80
C ALA A 276 8.80 -11.77 19.50
N GLY A 277 7.53 -11.36 19.50
CA GLY A 277 6.92 -10.63 18.40
C GLY A 277 7.59 -9.29 18.12
N PHE A 278 7.92 -8.52 19.16
CA PHE A 278 8.67 -7.27 18.99
C PHE A 278 10.09 -7.50 18.50
N VAL A 279 10.81 -8.49 19.04
CA VAL A 279 12.14 -8.87 18.53
C VAL A 279 12.08 -9.20 17.04
N ALA A 280 11.06 -9.94 16.59
CA ALA A 280 10.86 -10.23 15.16
C ALA A 280 10.52 -8.96 14.35
N ALA A 281 9.67 -8.08 14.87
CA ALA A 281 9.32 -6.81 14.22
C ALA A 281 10.56 -5.92 14.00
N HIS A 282 11.40 -5.73 15.02
CA HIS A 282 12.64 -4.97 14.92
C HIS A 282 13.68 -5.61 13.97
N GLY A 283 13.72 -6.95 13.94
CA GLY A 283 14.65 -7.70 13.10
C GLY A 283 14.26 -7.71 11.61
N THR A 284 13.07 -7.22 11.26
CA THR A 284 12.57 -7.28 9.89
C THR A 284 13.18 -6.18 9.02
N ALA A 285 13.88 -6.57 7.95
CA ALA A 285 14.56 -5.61 7.08
C ALA A 285 13.58 -4.65 6.39
N GLY A 286 13.75 -3.35 6.62
CA GLY A 286 12.90 -2.29 6.07
C GLY A 286 11.71 -1.88 6.95
N ALA A 287 11.49 -2.58 8.07
CA ALA A 287 10.57 -2.15 9.12
C ALA A 287 11.06 -0.83 9.74
N VAL A 288 10.13 0.10 10.02
CA VAL A 288 10.45 1.37 10.70
C VAL A 288 9.49 1.64 11.85
N SER A 289 10.01 2.30 12.89
CA SER A 289 9.20 2.70 14.05
C SER A 289 8.04 3.63 13.65
N PRO A 290 6.84 3.49 14.24
CA PRO A 290 6.52 2.55 15.31
C PRO A 290 6.45 1.09 14.86
N PHE A 291 7.09 0.19 15.61
CA PHE A 291 7.03 -1.24 15.34
C PHE A 291 5.72 -1.78 15.91
N VAL A 292 4.89 -2.38 15.05
CA VAL A 292 3.52 -2.79 15.39
C VAL A 292 3.42 -4.31 15.42
N VAL A 293 3.07 -4.87 16.58
CA VAL A 293 2.72 -6.29 16.75
C VAL A 293 1.20 -6.42 16.86
N GLY A 294 0.60 -7.23 16.00
CA GLY A 294 -0.84 -7.52 16.03
C GLY A 294 -1.13 -8.77 16.85
N VAL A 295 -1.84 -8.63 17.97
CA VAL A 295 -2.34 -9.75 18.78
C VAL A 295 -3.70 -10.18 18.23
N LYS A 296 -3.74 -11.36 17.62
CA LYS A 296 -4.90 -11.82 16.85
C LYS A 296 -5.62 -13.00 17.49
N MET A 297 -6.95 -12.88 17.53
CA MET A 297 -7.90 -13.89 17.98
C MET A 297 -9.11 -13.95 17.04
N HIS A 298 -9.78 -15.09 17.00
CA HIS A 298 -11.15 -15.22 16.49
C HIS A 298 -12.09 -15.56 17.65
N ASP A 299 -13.36 -15.17 17.54
CA ASP A 299 -14.38 -15.53 18.52
C ASP A 299 -14.46 -17.04 18.75
N ASN A 300 -14.47 -17.82 17.67
CA ASN A 300 -14.50 -19.29 17.73
C ASN A 300 -13.29 -19.90 18.45
N ASP A 301 -12.15 -19.20 18.54
CA ASP A 301 -10.94 -19.74 19.17
C ASP A 301 -11.15 -19.94 20.68
N PHE A 302 -12.12 -19.28 21.29
CA PHE A 302 -12.42 -19.43 22.72
C PHE A 302 -13.30 -20.62 23.06
N PHE A 303 -14.03 -21.21 22.09
CA PHE A 303 -15.04 -22.22 22.40
C PHE A 303 -15.17 -23.37 21.39
N ALA A 304 -14.66 -23.26 20.18
CA ALA A 304 -14.79 -24.27 19.13
C ALA A 304 -13.42 -24.80 18.67
N GLN A 305 -13.39 -26.05 18.22
CA GLN A 305 -12.18 -26.69 17.68
C GLN A 305 -11.82 -26.16 16.27
N SER A 306 -12.78 -25.55 15.57
CA SER A 306 -12.62 -24.98 14.23
C SER A 306 -13.71 -23.94 13.99
N SER A 307 -13.44 -22.97 13.11
CA SER A 307 -14.44 -21.96 12.73
C SER A 307 -15.61 -22.55 11.93
N ALA A 308 -16.78 -21.91 12.03
CA ALA A 308 -17.92 -22.16 11.14
C ALA A 308 -17.56 -22.04 9.65
N TRP A 309 -16.63 -21.15 9.29
CA TRP A 309 -16.16 -20.99 7.90
C TRP A 309 -15.39 -22.22 7.42
N THR A 310 -14.49 -22.74 8.25
CA THR A 310 -13.69 -23.91 7.91
C THR A 310 -14.59 -25.11 7.68
N THR A 311 -15.54 -25.33 8.59
CA THR A 311 -16.45 -26.47 8.54
C THR A 311 -17.44 -26.39 7.38
N THR A 312 -17.90 -25.19 7.02
CA THR A 312 -18.96 -25.00 6.02
C THR A 312 -18.44 -24.78 4.60
N TYR A 313 -17.40 -23.97 4.41
CA TYR A 313 -16.97 -23.52 3.07
C TYR A 313 -15.59 -24.02 2.70
N VAL A 314 -14.71 -24.23 3.69
CA VAL A 314 -13.35 -24.72 3.43
C VAL A 314 -13.33 -26.20 3.15
N ASN A 315 -14.02 -26.98 3.97
CA ASN A 315 -14.04 -28.43 3.82
C ASN A 315 -15.09 -28.92 2.80
N ALA A 316 -15.86 -28.00 2.21
CA ALA A 316 -16.88 -28.27 1.20
C ALA A 316 -16.46 -27.75 -0.19
N PRO A 317 -17.20 -28.08 -1.27
CA PRO A 317 -16.98 -27.44 -2.55
C PRO A 317 -17.09 -25.91 -2.43
N ARG A 318 -16.18 -25.17 -3.07
CA ARG A 318 -16.17 -23.69 -3.08
C ARG A 318 -17.25 -23.08 -4.01
N ARG A 319 -18.42 -23.70 -4.06
CA ARG A 319 -19.58 -23.28 -4.86
C ARG A 319 -20.89 -23.66 -4.15
N PRO A 320 -21.97 -22.88 -4.30
CA PRO A 320 -23.25 -23.17 -3.68
C PRO A 320 -23.95 -24.39 -4.30
N PRO A 321 -24.99 -24.95 -3.63
CA PRO A 321 -25.44 -24.58 -2.29
C PRO A 321 -24.57 -25.19 -1.17
N TRP A 322 -24.35 -24.44 -0.09
CA TRP A 322 -23.65 -24.92 1.11
C TRP A 322 -24.61 -25.42 2.18
N SER A 323 -24.17 -26.39 2.98
CA SER A 323 -24.92 -26.87 4.13
C SER A 323 -24.41 -26.25 5.42
N LEU A 324 -25.31 -25.60 6.16
CA LEU A 324 -25.03 -25.04 7.49
C LEU A 324 -25.21 -26.08 8.62
N SER A 325 -25.51 -27.34 8.28
CA SER A 325 -25.73 -28.40 9.28
C SER A 325 -24.43 -28.86 9.95
N ALA A 326 -23.29 -28.65 9.29
CA ALA A 326 -21.99 -29.00 9.84
C ALA A 326 -21.60 -27.99 10.93
N ARG A 327 -21.22 -28.49 12.11
CA ARG A 327 -20.69 -27.67 13.20
C ARG A 327 -19.40 -28.29 13.72
N SER A 328 -18.46 -27.44 14.12
CA SER A 328 -17.25 -27.90 14.81
C SER A 328 -17.59 -28.40 16.22
N GLY A 329 -16.83 -29.37 16.72
CA GLY A 329 -16.90 -29.74 18.13
C GLY A 329 -16.51 -28.57 19.02
N LEU A 330 -17.10 -28.49 20.22
CA LEU A 330 -16.69 -27.52 21.23
C LEU A 330 -15.36 -27.96 21.86
N LYS A 331 -14.57 -26.97 22.29
CA LYS A 331 -13.41 -27.19 23.16
C LYS A 331 -13.88 -27.70 24.52
N THR A 332 -13.02 -28.47 25.18
CA THR A 332 -13.20 -28.84 26.59
C THR A 332 -13.12 -27.61 27.48
N GLU A 333 -13.68 -27.67 28.69
CA GLU A 333 -13.62 -26.56 29.65
C GLU A 333 -12.18 -26.13 29.97
N ALA A 334 -11.26 -27.09 30.09
CA ALA A 334 -9.85 -26.81 30.34
C ALA A 334 -9.19 -26.06 29.17
N GLU A 335 -9.48 -26.44 27.93
CA GLU A 335 -8.98 -25.74 26.74
C GLU A 335 -9.55 -24.32 26.61
N MET A 336 -10.85 -24.16 26.89
CA MET A 336 -11.48 -22.83 26.92
C MET A 336 -10.87 -21.95 28.01
N ALA A 337 -10.66 -22.50 29.21
CA ALA A 337 -10.03 -21.78 30.32
C ALA A 337 -8.60 -21.36 29.98
N ALA A 338 -7.78 -22.26 29.42
CA ALA A 338 -6.42 -21.96 29.01
C ALA A 338 -6.36 -20.84 27.95
N GLN A 339 -7.32 -20.80 27.03
CA GLN A 339 -7.40 -19.75 26.02
C GLN A 339 -7.73 -18.38 26.64
N TRP A 340 -8.66 -18.34 27.60
CA TRP A 340 -9.00 -17.12 28.31
C TRP A 340 -7.86 -16.63 29.19
N THR A 341 -7.19 -17.52 29.91
CA THR A 341 -6.00 -17.17 30.72
C THR A 341 -4.94 -16.51 29.85
N LEU A 342 -4.60 -17.10 28.70
CA LEU A 342 -3.61 -16.53 27.79
C LEU A 342 -4.00 -15.13 27.30
N TYR A 343 -5.29 -14.92 26.95
CA TYR A 343 -5.78 -13.62 26.49
C TYR A 343 -5.72 -12.56 27.60
N GLU A 344 -6.16 -12.91 28.80
CA GLU A 344 -6.12 -12.01 29.97
C GLU A 344 -4.69 -11.66 30.39
N GLU A 345 -3.76 -12.62 30.33
CA GLU A 345 -2.34 -12.38 30.56
C GLU A 345 -1.75 -11.39 29.53
N ALA A 346 -2.15 -11.48 28.26
CA ALA A 346 -1.71 -10.53 27.23
C ALA A 346 -2.18 -9.10 27.53
N LEU A 347 -3.42 -8.94 27.99
CA LEU A 347 -3.96 -7.64 28.41
C LEU A 347 -3.27 -7.11 29.67
N ALA A 348 -3.03 -7.98 30.66
CA ALA A 348 -2.31 -7.62 31.87
C ALA A 348 -0.89 -7.15 31.56
N TRP A 349 -0.17 -7.87 30.70
CA TRP A 349 1.15 -7.47 30.24
C TRP A 349 1.14 -6.11 29.53
N ALA A 350 0.22 -5.91 28.58
CA ALA A 350 0.14 -4.66 27.83
C ALA A 350 -0.21 -3.47 28.75
N SER A 351 -1.06 -3.68 29.75
CA SER A 351 -1.39 -2.66 30.75
C SER A 351 -0.19 -2.31 31.64
N ALA A 352 0.61 -3.30 32.03
CA ALA A 352 1.80 -3.11 32.85
C ALA A 352 2.95 -2.39 32.11
N ASN A 353 3.00 -2.49 30.79
CA ASN A 353 4.11 -1.97 29.95
C ASN A 353 3.79 -0.67 29.21
N ARG A 354 2.74 0.07 29.63
CA ARG A 354 2.28 1.30 28.99
C ARG A 354 3.29 2.43 28.86
N SER A 355 4.36 2.42 29.67
CA SER A 355 5.43 3.41 29.57
C SER A 355 6.30 3.23 28.32
N HIS A 356 6.33 2.02 27.75
CA HIS A 356 7.18 1.68 26.60
C HIS A 356 6.41 1.16 25.39
N VAL A 357 5.20 0.62 25.61
CA VAL A 357 4.32 0.10 24.56
C VAL A 357 3.03 0.91 24.51
N ALA A 358 2.68 1.38 23.31
CA ALA A 358 1.36 1.91 23.05
C ALA A 358 0.40 0.80 22.60
N VAL A 359 -0.86 0.86 22.99
CA VAL A 359 -1.91 -0.03 22.44
C VAL A 359 -2.87 0.83 21.63
N ALA A 360 -3.11 0.48 20.37
CA ALA A 360 -3.98 1.22 19.46
C ALA A 360 -4.99 0.29 18.79
N ASN A 361 -6.19 0.81 18.53
CA ASN A 361 -7.14 0.23 17.59
C ASN A 361 -7.06 0.96 16.24
N GLY A 362 -7.90 0.58 15.28
CA GLY A 362 -7.94 1.15 13.94
C GLY A 362 -8.12 2.67 13.93
N LEU A 363 -8.86 3.24 14.89
CA LEU A 363 -8.97 4.70 15.00
C LEU A 363 -7.66 5.35 15.42
N GLY A 364 -6.95 4.77 16.40
CA GLY A 364 -5.63 5.25 16.81
C GLY A 364 -4.60 5.17 15.69
N LEU A 365 -4.60 4.07 14.95
CA LEU A 365 -3.72 3.91 13.79
C LEU A 365 -4.07 4.93 12.68
N ASN A 366 -5.35 5.12 12.38
CA ASN A 366 -5.78 6.11 11.39
C ASN A 366 -5.39 7.54 11.78
N ALA A 367 -5.55 7.89 13.07
CA ALA A 367 -5.13 9.19 13.60
C ALA A 367 -3.60 9.37 13.49
N ALA A 368 -2.84 8.32 13.79
CA ALA A 368 -1.38 8.33 13.67
C ALA A 368 -0.92 8.50 12.21
N ILE A 369 -1.60 7.86 11.26
CA ILE A 369 -1.33 8.04 9.83
C ILE A 369 -1.64 9.47 9.40
N ALA A 370 -2.77 10.04 9.84
CA ALA A 370 -3.14 11.42 9.52
C ALA A 370 -2.21 12.46 10.15
N ALA A 371 -1.64 12.15 11.33
CA ALA A 371 -0.69 13.00 12.03
C ALA A 371 0.76 12.80 11.54
N ALA A 372 1.06 11.69 10.86
CA ALA A 372 2.37 11.45 10.30
C ALA A 372 2.65 12.53 9.24
N PRO A 373 3.82 13.18 9.26
CA PRO A 373 4.19 14.11 8.20
C PRO A 373 4.12 13.35 6.87
N SER A 374 3.38 13.91 5.90
CA SER A 374 3.26 13.30 4.59
C SER A 374 4.67 13.11 4.02
N GLN A 375 5.10 11.87 3.85
CA GLN A 375 6.38 11.61 3.21
C GLN A 375 6.33 12.20 1.79
N PRO A 376 7.30 13.05 1.42
CA PRO A 376 7.34 13.59 0.08
C PRO A 376 7.36 12.48 -0.96
N THR A 377 6.47 12.58 -1.94
CA THR A 377 6.44 11.64 -3.06
C THR A 377 7.42 12.09 -4.15
N LEU A 378 8.33 11.22 -4.56
CA LEU A 378 9.16 11.42 -5.73
C LEU A 378 8.46 10.89 -6.97
N TYR A 379 8.14 11.79 -7.89
CA TYR A 379 7.74 11.39 -9.23
C TYR A 379 8.98 11.26 -10.13
N VAL A 380 9.01 10.19 -10.90
CA VAL A 380 10.10 9.91 -11.85
C VAL A 380 9.53 9.70 -13.25
N ALA A 381 10.06 10.44 -14.22
CA ALA A 381 9.73 10.30 -15.64
C ALA A 381 10.92 9.75 -16.43
N GLY A 382 10.66 8.87 -17.39
CA GLY A 382 11.61 8.60 -18.47
C GLY A 382 11.47 9.65 -19.56
N THR A 383 12.58 10.13 -20.08
CA THR A 383 12.63 11.21 -21.07
C THR A 383 13.62 10.89 -22.19
N MET A 384 13.32 11.37 -23.39
CA MET A 384 14.20 11.25 -24.55
C MET A 384 13.99 12.45 -25.47
N HIS A 385 15.06 12.92 -26.13
CA HIS A 385 14.96 13.84 -27.25
C HIS A 385 15.40 13.16 -28.54
N ILE A 386 14.68 13.43 -29.63
CA ILE A 386 15.09 13.04 -30.97
C ILE A 386 15.40 14.30 -31.76
N GLU A 387 16.68 14.46 -32.10
CA GLU A 387 17.27 15.65 -32.69
C GLU A 387 16.91 15.81 -34.19
N SER A 388 17.01 17.03 -34.75
CA SER A 388 16.76 17.26 -36.18
C SER A 388 17.72 16.49 -37.10
N SER A 389 18.95 16.27 -36.63
CA SER A 389 20.03 15.71 -37.43
C SER A 389 19.87 14.21 -37.63
N PRO A 390 19.81 13.71 -38.89
CA PRO A 390 19.71 12.28 -39.18
C PRO A 390 20.84 11.42 -38.59
N LYS A 391 21.99 12.02 -38.29
CA LYS A 391 23.13 11.34 -37.64
C LYS A 391 22.86 10.95 -36.20
N ARG A 392 21.83 11.53 -35.58
CA ARG A 392 21.42 11.32 -34.19
C ARG A 392 20.08 10.58 -34.10
N TRP A 393 19.53 10.13 -35.21
CA TRP A 393 18.25 9.42 -35.18
C TRP A 393 18.43 8.00 -34.65
N PRO A 394 17.49 7.52 -33.81
CA PRO A 394 17.46 6.13 -33.39
C PRO A 394 17.30 5.20 -34.60
N ASN A 395 17.81 3.97 -34.48
CA ASN A 395 17.29 2.89 -35.30
C ASN A 395 15.81 2.62 -34.94
N PRO A 396 14.86 2.68 -35.88
CA PRO A 396 13.43 2.52 -35.61
C PRO A 396 13.05 1.24 -34.84
N ASP A 397 13.63 0.10 -35.19
CA ASP A 397 13.29 -1.18 -34.57
C ASP A 397 13.85 -1.29 -33.15
N GLN A 398 15.08 -0.81 -32.94
CA GLN A 398 15.68 -0.76 -31.62
C GLN A 398 14.93 0.19 -30.68
N LEU A 399 14.45 1.33 -31.19
CA LEU A 399 13.64 2.27 -30.42
C LEU A 399 12.33 1.64 -29.94
N MET A 400 11.60 0.97 -30.84
CA MET A 400 10.35 0.31 -30.47
C MET A 400 10.58 -0.84 -29.49
N ALA A 401 11.62 -1.65 -29.69
CA ALA A 401 12.00 -2.71 -28.77
C ALA A 401 12.39 -2.17 -27.38
N PHE A 402 13.11 -1.05 -27.34
CA PHE A 402 13.47 -0.35 -26.10
C PHE A 402 12.22 0.02 -25.30
N PHE A 403 11.25 0.71 -25.92
CA PHE A 403 10.06 1.18 -25.22
C PHE A 403 9.08 0.07 -24.86
N GLN A 404 9.00 -1.01 -25.65
CA GLN A 404 8.24 -2.21 -25.26
C GLN A 404 8.74 -2.77 -23.92
N ARG A 405 10.06 -2.78 -23.71
CA ARG A 405 10.68 -3.21 -22.46
C ARG A 405 10.51 -2.17 -21.36
N ALA A 406 10.85 -0.92 -21.64
CA ALA A 406 10.90 0.17 -20.66
C ALA A 406 9.54 0.52 -20.05
N THR A 407 8.43 0.26 -20.77
CA THR A 407 7.05 0.49 -20.29
C THR A 407 6.44 -0.73 -19.59
N ALA A 408 7.06 -1.90 -19.68
CA ALA A 408 6.52 -3.15 -19.12
C ALA A 408 6.98 -3.42 -17.67
N ILE A 409 8.17 -2.95 -17.28
CA ILE A 409 8.83 -3.33 -16.02
C ILE A 409 8.77 -2.22 -14.96
N GLY A 410 8.81 -2.65 -13.68
CA GLY A 410 9.01 -1.76 -12.54
C GLY A 410 7.74 -1.15 -11.95
N ARG A 411 6.57 -1.76 -12.16
CA ARG A 411 5.27 -1.27 -11.66
C ARG A 411 5.37 -0.78 -10.21
N VAL A 412 4.89 0.43 -9.95
CA VAL A 412 4.78 0.99 -8.59
C VAL A 412 3.36 0.80 -8.08
N GLY A 413 3.22 0.22 -6.89
CA GLY A 413 1.93 0.08 -6.22
C GLY A 413 0.91 -0.65 -7.09
N SER A 414 -0.12 0.06 -7.56
CA SER A 414 -1.20 -0.47 -8.39
C SER A 414 -1.14 -0.07 -9.85
N GLN A 415 -0.06 0.57 -10.29
CA GLN A 415 0.06 0.99 -11.67
C GLN A 415 0.04 -0.22 -12.62
N ALA A 416 -0.83 -0.17 -13.61
CA ALA A 416 -0.99 -1.24 -14.61
C ALA A 416 0.28 -1.42 -15.47
N ASN A 417 1.05 -0.34 -15.63
CA ASN A 417 2.24 -0.28 -16.47
C ASN A 417 3.47 0.09 -15.63
N GLY A 418 4.65 -0.14 -16.20
CA GLY A 418 5.94 0.19 -15.63
C GLY A 418 6.24 1.69 -15.65
N MET A 419 7.50 2.03 -15.84
CA MET A 419 7.96 3.41 -15.95
C MET A 419 7.22 4.18 -17.06
N ARG A 420 6.91 5.45 -16.80
CA ARG A 420 6.20 6.35 -17.72
C ARG A 420 7.19 7.22 -18.47
N TRP A 421 6.89 7.49 -19.75
CA TRP A 421 7.87 8.09 -20.66
C TRP A 421 7.27 9.25 -21.46
N SER A 422 8.12 10.25 -21.72
CA SER A 422 7.86 11.36 -22.63
C SER A 422 9.00 11.48 -23.66
N ILE A 423 8.66 11.65 -24.94
CA ILE A 423 9.62 11.87 -26.03
C ILE A 423 9.41 13.25 -26.63
N GLY A 424 10.43 14.09 -26.58
CA GLY A 424 10.50 15.33 -27.33
C GLY A 424 11.10 15.10 -28.72
N ALA A 425 10.28 15.09 -29.76
CA ALA A 425 10.76 14.87 -31.12
C ALA A 425 10.82 16.17 -31.93
N ASP A 426 11.99 16.48 -32.47
CA ASP A 426 12.20 17.66 -33.31
C ASP A 426 11.53 17.53 -34.68
N ILE A 427 11.11 18.67 -35.25
CA ILE A 427 10.45 18.76 -36.56
C ILE A 427 11.28 18.12 -37.69
N GLY A 428 12.61 18.17 -37.63
CA GLY A 428 13.48 17.53 -38.60
C GLY A 428 13.30 16.01 -38.64
N TRP A 429 13.21 15.37 -37.47
CA TRP A 429 12.93 13.93 -37.38
C TRP A 429 11.49 13.62 -37.79
N LEU A 430 10.52 14.38 -37.28
CA LEU A 430 9.09 14.19 -37.56
C LEU A 430 8.76 14.28 -39.08
N ASN A 431 9.53 15.05 -39.83
CA ASN A 431 9.37 15.17 -41.28
C ASN A 431 10.25 14.19 -42.07
N GLY A 432 11.43 13.85 -41.57
CA GLY A 432 12.44 13.14 -42.34
C GLY A 432 12.54 11.64 -42.08
N GLU A 433 12.14 11.13 -40.92
CA GLU A 433 12.14 9.69 -40.64
C GLU A 433 10.97 9.00 -41.35
N LYS A 434 11.29 8.06 -42.24
CA LYS A 434 10.32 7.37 -43.10
C LYS A 434 9.29 6.57 -42.28
N ARG A 435 9.68 6.09 -41.10
CA ARG A 435 8.83 5.30 -40.19
C ARG A 435 8.25 6.13 -39.03
N ALA A 436 8.34 7.46 -39.05
CA ALA A 436 7.88 8.30 -37.94
C ALA A 436 6.41 8.02 -37.57
N ALA A 437 5.52 7.84 -38.56
CA ALA A 437 4.09 7.55 -38.31
C ALA A 437 3.85 6.18 -37.67
N GLU A 438 4.68 5.19 -37.96
CA GLU A 438 4.62 3.88 -37.32
C GLU A 438 5.08 3.99 -35.87
N ILE A 439 6.25 4.60 -35.65
CA ILE A 439 6.85 4.78 -34.32
C ILE A 439 5.90 5.57 -33.41
N VAL A 440 5.38 6.72 -33.88
CA VAL A 440 4.48 7.58 -33.09
C VAL A 440 3.25 6.82 -32.62
N ARG A 441 2.58 6.07 -33.51
CA ARG A 441 1.39 5.29 -33.14
C ARG A 441 1.73 4.14 -32.19
N THR A 442 2.79 3.39 -32.48
CA THR A 442 3.19 2.23 -31.67
C THR A 442 3.55 2.66 -30.25
N LEU A 443 4.37 3.70 -30.09
CA LEU A 443 4.78 4.16 -28.76
C LEU A 443 3.63 4.85 -28.01
N SER A 444 2.75 5.58 -28.71
CA SER A 444 1.53 6.13 -28.09
C SER A 444 0.62 5.02 -27.53
N ALA A 445 0.50 3.89 -28.24
CA ALA A 445 -0.26 2.74 -27.77
C ALA A 445 0.35 2.06 -26.51
N LEU A 446 1.67 2.20 -26.32
CA LEU A 446 2.36 1.81 -25.08
C LEU A 446 2.22 2.84 -23.95
N GLY A 447 1.56 3.98 -24.21
CA GLY A 447 1.37 5.06 -23.26
C GLY A 447 2.57 6.02 -23.13
N VAL A 448 3.45 6.07 -24.14
CA VAL A 448 4.50 7.08 -24.24
C VAL A 448 3.88 8.39 -24.74
N GLU A 449 4.18 9.49 -24.05
CA GLU A 449 3.73 10.83 -24.43
C GLU A 449 4.67 11.50 -25.42
N TRP A 450 4.12 12.34 -26.29
CA TRP A 450 4.88 13.09 -27.29
C TRP A 450 4.91 14.57 -26.93
N ASP A 451 6.05 15.03 -26.45
CA ASP A 451 6.28 16.43 -26.10
C ASP A 451 6.70 17.24 -27.32
N VAL A 452 6.48 18.54 -27.26
CA VAL A 452 6.97 19.45 -28.29
C VAL A 452 8.42 19.79 -27.96
N HIS A 453 9.32 19.44 -28.88
CA HIS A 453 10.74 19.77 -28.82
C HIS A 453 11.15 20.38 -30.15
N VAL A 454 11.85 21.52 -30.12
CA VAL A 454 12.31 22.20 -31.35
C VAL A 454 13.59 22.98 -31.09
N HIS A 455 14.48 23.02 -32.08
CA HIS A 455 15.64 23.91 -32.09
C HIS A 455 15.32 25.33 -32.58
N SER A 456 14.21 25.50 -33.29
CA SER A 456 13.70 26.80 -33.71
C SER A 456 12.35 27.11 -33.03
N PRO A 457 12.23 28.21 -32.27
CA PRO A 457 10.97 28.61 -31.64
C PRO A 457 9.77 28.69 -32.60
N SER A 458 10.01 29.02 -33.88
CA SER A 458 8.97 29.09 -34.93
C SER A 458 8.28 27.74 -35.18
N ASP A 459 8.93 26.64 -34.85
CA ASP A 459 8.51 25.31 -35.30
C ASP A 459 7.61 24.61 -34.28
N ARG A 460 7.40 25.19 -33.09
CA ARG A 460 6.63 24.57 -31.99
C ARG A 460 5.24 24.11 -32.42
N ALA A 461 4.49 25.02 -33.05
CA ALA A 461 3.14 24.70 -33.52
C ALA A 461 3.16 23.69 -34.68
N ALA A 462 4.17 23.76 -35.56
CA ALA A 462 4.33 22.81 -36.66
C ALA A 462 4.69 21.40 -36.16
N ALA A 463 5.55 21.28 -35.15
CA ALA A 463 5.90 20.02 -34.51
C ALA A 463 4.68 19.37 -33.85
N ALA A 464 3.91 20.14 -33.07
CA ALA A 464 2.67 19.65 -32.48
C ALA A 464 1.67 19.18 -33.55
N GLN A 465 1.46 19.99 -34.60
CA GLN A 465 0.58 19.62 -35.72
C GLN A 465 1.07 18.36 -36.43
N ARG A 466 2.40 18.20 -36.57
CA ARG A 466 3.00 17.04 -37.22
C ARG A 466 2.83 15.77 -36.38
N ILE A 467 2.96 15.84 -35.06
CA ILE A 467 2.66 14.71 -34.16
C ILE A 467 1.22 14.21 -34.37
N ILE A 468 0.25 15.13 -34.47
CA ILE A 468 -1.16 14.77 -34.77
C ILE A 468 -1.26 14.07 -36.13
N ALA A 469 -0.63 14.64 -37.17
CA ALA A 469 -0.66 14.06 -38.51
C ALA A 469 -0.01 12.66 -38.59
N LEU A 470 0.91 12.34 -37.68
CA LEU A 470 1.54 11.03 -37.55
C LEU A 470 0.74 10.03 -36.69
N GLY A 471 -0.40 10.45 -36.15
CA GLY A 471 -1.30 9.62 -35.34
C GLY A 471 -0.98 9.63 -33.83
N GLY A 472 -0.21 10.61 -33.36
CA GLY A 472 0.05 10.86 -31.94
C GLY A 472 -0.85 11.94 -31.36
N THR A 473 -0.67 12.24 -30.08
CA THR A 473 -1.28 13.40 -29.41
C THR A 473 -0.16 14.22 -28.77
N PRO A 474 0.11 15.46 -29.24
CA PRO A 474 1.13 16.29 -28.64
C PRO A 474 0.68 16.71 -27.24
N THR A 475 1.58 16.66 -26.27
CA THR A 475 1.34 17.20 -24.95
C THR A 475 1.45 18.73 -24.98
N THR A 476 1.12 19.35 -23.85
CA THR A 476 1.41 20.77 -23.59
C THR A 476 2.76 20.97 -22.89
N VAL A 477 3.66 19.98 -22.95
CA VAL A 477 5.02 20.07 -22.43
C VAL A 477 5.94 20.57 -23.54
N LEU A 478 6.73 21.60 -23.23
CA LEU A 478 7.85 22.04 -24.05
C LEU A 478 9.15 21.46 -23.48
N SER A 479 9.83 20.59 -24.21
CA SER A 479 11.05 19.93 -23.74
C SER A 479 12.30 20.49 -24.43
N GLY A 480 13.44 20.52 -23.73
CA GLY A 480 14.70 21.04 -24.26
C GLY A 480 14.67 22.54 -24.51
N VAL A 481 14.12 23.28 -23.56
CA VAL A 481 13.81 24.71 -23.69
C VAL A 481 14.95 25.58 -23.14
N GLN A 482 15.21 26.73 -23.77
CA GLN A 482 16.14 27.70 -23.20
C GLN A 482 15.42 28.58 -22.18
N VAL A 483 16.11 29.02 -21.14
CA VAL A 483 15.57 29.97 -20.16
C VAL A 483 15.04 31.26 -20.83
N SER A 484 15.69 31.69 -21.92
CA SER A 484 15.26 32.83 -22.74
C SER A 484 13.89 32.65 -23.39
N ASP A 485 13.41 31.42 -23.55
CA ASP A 485 12.12 31.13 -24.18
C ASP A 485 10.91 31.36 -23.26
N ILE A 486 11.11 31.35 -21.94
CA ILE A 486 10.05 31.27 -20.93
C ILE A 486 8.94 32.30 -21.17
N ASP A 487 9.30 33.55 -21.42
CA ASP A 487 8.31 34.62 -21.57
C ASP A 487 7.52 34.48 -22.88
N SER A 488 8.18 34.02 -23.95
CA SER A 488 7.55 33.85 -25.27
C SER A 488 6.53 32.71 -25.32
N VAL A 489 6.69 31.68 -24.46
CA VAL A 489 5.86 30.46 -24.50
C VAL A 489 4.67 30.50 -23.55
N ARG A 490 4.49 31.60 -22.82
CA ARG A 490 3.29 31.83 -21.99
C ARG A 490 2.02 32.00 -22.82
N VAL A 491 2.17 32.39 -24.08
CA VAL A 491 1.07 32.60 -25.03
C VAL A 491 1.02 31.47 -26.05
N ALA A 492 -0.15 31.26 -26.65
CA ALA A 492 -0.32 30.28 -27.72
C ALA A 492 0.59 30.62 -28.91
N GLN A 493 1.32 29.63 -29.40
CA GLN A 493 2.18 29.70 -30.57
C GLN A 493 1.33 29.36 -31.81
N SER A 494 1.38 30.22 -32.82
CA SER A 494 0.61 30.05 -34.06
C SER A 494 1.44 29.33 -35.11
N GLY A 495 0.86 28.29 -35.72
CA GLY A 495 1.41 27.56 -36.85
C GLY A 495 0.69 27.89 -38.15
N SER A 496 1.04 27.14 -39.20
CA SER A 496 0.36 27.25 -40.50
C SER A 496 -1.11 26.82 -40.42
N ALA A 497 -1.94 27.36 -41.32
CA ALA A 497 -3.36 26.98 -41.47
C ALA A 497 -4.22 27.17 -40.20
N GLY A 498 -3.86 28.12 -39.33
CA GLY A 498 -4.64 28.47 -38.14
C GLY A 498 -4.50 27.51 -36.97
N TYR A 499 -3.60 26.53 -37.04
CA TYR A 499 -3.31 25.66 -35.90
C TYR A 499 -2.55 26.44 -34.82
N SER A 500 -2.93 26.26 -33.55
CA SER A 500 -2.25 26.88 -32.42
C SER A 500 -1.90 25.84 -31.35
N TRP A 501 -0.75 25.99 -30.72
CA TRP A 501 -0.31 25.15 -29.60
C TRP A 501 0.25 26.01 -28.47
N GLN A 502 -0.02 25.64 -27.22
CA GLN A 502 0.44 26.40 -26.06
C GLN A 502 1.13 25.48 -25.05
N ALA A 503 2.30 25.91 -24.59
CA ALA A 503 2.97 25.26 -23.48
C ALA A 503 2.24 25.56 -22.17
N VAL A 504 2.13 24.54 -21.33
CA VAL A 504 1.60 24.62 -19.97
C VAL A 504 2.66 24.16 -18.96
N SER A 505 3.65 23.39 -19.43
CA SER A 505 4.78 22.91 -18.66
C SER A 505 6.05 22.91 -19.51
N MET A 506 7.20 23.00 -18.85
CA MET A 506 8.53 23.04 -19.45
C MET A 506 9.43 22.02 -18.75
N TRP A 507 10.32 21.41 -19.51
CA TRP A 507 11.33 20.48 -18.98
C TRP A 507 12.68 20.66 -19.70
N GLY A 508 13.77 20.40 -18.97
CA GLY A 508 15.12 20.51 -19.52
C GLY A 508 15.55 21.95 -19.82
N LEU A 509 15.41 22.84 -18.83
CA LEU A 509 15.78 24.26 -18.93
C LEU A 509 17.29 24.44 -19.11
N VAL A 510 17.69 25.12 -20.17
CA VAL A 510 19.09 25.45 -20.47
C VAL A 510 19.38 26.92 -20.18
N ARG A 511 20.46 27.17 -19.43
CA ARG A 511 20.89 28.51 -18.98
C ARG A 511 21.63 29.31 -20.05
N THR A 512 22.46 28.63 -20.84
CA THR A 512 23.31 29.22 -21.88
C THR A 512 23.09 28.43 -23.15
N GLY A 513 22.85 29.06 -24.29
CA GLY A 513 22.21 28.52 -25.52
C GLY A 513 22.70 27.21 -26.19
N SER A 514 23.39 26.32 -25.47
CA SER A 514 23.72 24.94 -25.82
C SER A 514 23.54 24.02 -24.61
N HIS A 515 23.14 22.76 -24.84
CA HIS A 515 23.07 21.68 -23.84
C HIS A 515 24.46 21.14 -23.41
N SER A 516 25.46 22.01 -23.30
CA SER A 516 26.82 21.65 -22.88
C SER A 516 26.91 21.41 -21.37
N ALA A 517 27.96 20.70 -20.93
CA ALA A 517 28.26 20.53 -19.51
C ALA A 517 28.22 21.88 -18.78
N GLY A 518 27.52 21.92 -17.63
CA GLY A 518 27.32 23.13 -16.82
C GLY A 518 26.26 24.11 -17.33
N SER A 519 25.71 23.92 -18.53
CA SER A 519 24.69 24.80 -19.12
C SER A 519 23.26 24.42 -18.73
N GLU A 520 23.05 23.19 -18.25
CA GLU A 520 21.76 22.62 -17.89
C GLU A 520 21.32 23.04 -16.48
N ASP A 521 20.02 23.20 -16.29
CA ASP A 521 19.46 23.21 -14.94
C ASP A 521 19.29 21.78 -14.42
N LEU A 522 20.03 21.47 -13.35
CA LEU A 522 19.99 20.17 -12.67
C LEU A 522 19.04 20.18 -11.47
N SER A 523 18.11 21.13 -11.40
CA SER A 523 17.14 21.12 -10.33
C SER A 523 16.19 19.93 -10.44
N ALA A 524 15.86 19.36 -9.29
CA ALA A 524 14.75 18.46 -9.10
C ALA A 524 13.56 19.24 -8.51
N GLY A 525 12.35 18.69 -8.60
CA GLY A 525 11.13 19.33 -8.11
C GLY A 525 10.49 20.30 -9.11
N LEU A 526 9.45 20.99 -8.68
CA LEU A 526 8.61 21.82 -9.54
C LEU A 526 8.47 23.24 -9.01
N TRP A 527 8.31 24.18 -9.95
CA TRP A 527 7.99 25.58 -9.64
C TRP A 527 7.35 26.26 -10.85
N GLN A 528 6.80 27.46 -10.65
CA GLN A 528 6.30 28.32 -11.73
C GLN A 528 7.32 29.44 -11.92
N PRO A 529 8.18 29.41 -12.94
CA PRO A 529 9.20 30.46 -13.15
C PRO A 529 8.52 31.81 -13.31
N ARG A 530 9.05 32.87 -12.69
CA ARG A 530 8.51 34.23 -12.78
C ARG A 530 8.70 34.84 -14.17
N SER A 531 9.91 34.76 -14.72
CA SER A 531 10.26 35.27 -16.06
C SER A 531 11.49 34.56 -16.63
N SER A 532 11.91 34.88 -17.84
CA SER A 532 13.21 34.42 -18.37
C SER A 532 14.41 34.94 -17.54
N THR A 533 14.34 36.17 -17.02
CA THR A 533 15.43 36.77 -16.21
C THR A 533 15.42 36.33 -14.74
N ASP A 534 14.28 35.85 -14.25
CA ASP A 534 14.09 35.41 -12.86
C ASP A 534 13.41 34.03 -12.83
N TRP A 535 13.95 33.11 -13.61
CA TRP A 535 13.35 31.81 -13.87
C TRP A 535 13.42 30.86 -12.69
N GLN A 536 14.27 31.12 -11.68
CA GLN A 536 14.39 30.26 -10.51
C GLN A 536 13.36 30.60 -9.43
N ALA A 537 12.86 31.83 -9.41
CA ALA A 537 11.83 32.24 -8.47
C ALA A 537 10.48 31.63 -8.83
N HIS A 538 9.82 31.06 -7.83
CA HIS A 538 8.43 30.63 -7.94
C HIS A 538 7.50 31.84 -7.92
N ASP A 539 6.59 31.91 -8.89
CA ASP A 539 5.50 32.86 -8.97
C ASP A 539 4.16 32.10 -9.10
N PRO A 540 3.32 32.07 -8.05
CA PRO A 540 2.06 31.34 -8.09
C PRO A 540 1.08 31.86 -9.14
N ALA A 541 1.26 33.10 -9.63
CA ALA A 541 0.45 33.68 -10.69
C ALA A 541 0.91 33.30 -12.11
N ALA A 542 2.12 32.74 -12.26
CA ALA A 542 2.64 32.36 -13.57
C ALA A 542 1.93 31.11 -14.12
N SER A 543 1.57 31.13 -15.40
CA SER A 543 0.84 30.03 -16.07
C SER A 543 1.67 28.76 -16.32
N LEU A 544 2.97 28.92 -16.51
CA LEU A 544 3.91 27.85 -16.87
C LEU A 544 4.48 27.17 -15.63
N VAL A 545 4.61 25.85 -15.70
CA VAL A 545 5.29 25.03 -14.68
C VAL A 545 6.62 24.53 -15.24
N ALA A 546 7.71 24.75 -14.53
CA ALA A 546 8.97 24.07 -14.78
C ALA A 546 9.00 22.74 -14.02
N VAL A 547 9.28 21.65 -14.73
CA VAL A 547 9.47 20.31 -14.18
C VAL A 547 10.97 20.04 -14.14
N GLY A 548 11.54 20.03 -12.94
CA GLY A 548 12.95 19.75 -12.71
C GLY A 548 13.28 18.28 -12.97
N GLY A 549 14.37 18.05 -13.71
CA GLY A 549 14.83 16.72 -14.12
C GLY A 549 15.96 16.12 -13.27
N GLY A 550 16.50 16.87 -12.30
CA GLY A 550 17.67 16.46 -11.52
C GLY A 550 18.93 16.29 -12.38
N SER A 551 19.87 15.45 -11.92
CA SER A 551 21.09 15.10 -12.69
C SER A 551 20.80 14.23 -13.91
N ARG A 552 19.61 13.61 -13.97
CA ARG A 552 19.16 12.66 -14.99
C ARG A 552 19.77 11.25 -14.93
N ALA A 553 20.64 10.99 -13.95
CA ALA A 553 21.28 9.69 -13.75
C ALA A 553 20.44 8.75 -12.86
N LEU A 554 20.56 7.42 -13.10
CA LEU A 554 19.85 6.40 -12.32
C LEU A 554 20.21 6.46 -10.83
N ALA A 555 21.51 6.48 -10.51
CA ALA A 555 21.99 6.43 -9.12
C ALA A 555 21.53 7.65 -8.30
N GLU A 556 21.55 8.84 -8.88
CA GLU A 556 21.14 10.07 -8.21
C GLU A 556 19.62 10.14 -7.98
N ALA A 557 18.82 9.62 -8.91
CA ALA A 557 17.38 9.47 -8.70
C ALA A 557 17.08 8.52 -7.52
N GLU A 558 17.85 7.43 -7.37
CA GLU A 558 17.75 6.54 -6.21
C GLU A 558 18.16 7.25 -4.90
N THR A 559 19.27 8.00 -4.93
CA THR A 559 19.73 8.80 -3.78
C THR A 559 18.67 9.79 -3.33
N LEU A 560 18.06 10.53 -4.26
CA LEU A 560 16.98 11.46 -3.95
C LEU A 560 15.78 10.75 -3.34
N ALA A 561 15.39 9.58 -3.87
CA ALA A 561 14.28 8.80 -3.32
C ALA A 561 14.53 8.38 -1.85
N VAL A 562 15.76 8.03 -1.50
CA VAL A 562 16.16 7.72 -0.11
C VAL A 562 16.11 8.98 0.75
N GLN A 563 16.70 10.08 0.27
CA GLN A 563 16.81 11.34 1.01
C GLN A 563 15.44 11.93 1.38
N LEU A 564 14.44 11.81 0.50
CA LEU A 564 13.08 12.29 0.76
C LEU A 564 12.39 11.57 1.92
N VAL A 565 12.81 10.35 2.25
CA VAL A 565 12.27 9.58 3.38
C VAL A 565 13.04 9.86 4.67
N THR A 566 14.34 10.17 4.57
CA THR A 566 15.24 10.24 5.73
C THR A 566 15.56 11.66 6.21
N SER A 567 15.48 12.66 5.35
CA SER A 567 15.92 14.03 5.66
C SER A 567 14.76 14.94 6.06
N LYS A 568 14.88 15.58 7.23
CA LYS A 568 13.90 16.55 7.76
C LYS A 568 13.81 17.88 6.98
N GLY A 569 14.54 18.04 5.87
CA GLY A 569 14.60 19.28 5.09
C GLY A 569 13.64 19.35 3.90
N TYR A 570 13.02 18.23 3.51
CA TYR A 570 12.11 18.19 2.36
C TYR A 570 10.67 18.32 2.85
N THR A 571 10.09 19.51 2.68
CA THR A 571 8.78 19.86 3.23
C THR A 571 7.67 19.89 2.19
N ALA A 572 8.02 19.90 0.90
CA ALA A 572 7.01 19.88 -0.14
C ALA A 572 6.38 18.47 -0.25
N PRO A 573 5.08 18.36 -0.57
CA PRO A 573 4.39 17.08 -0.64
C PRO A 573 4.90 16.18 -1.79
N LEU A 574 5.51 16.77 -2.82
CA LEU A 574 6.08 16.02 -3.93
C LEU A 574 7.24 16.73 -4.62
N TYR A 575 8.13 15.91 -5.16
CA TYR A 575 9.31 16.28 -5.94
C TYR A 575 9.29 15.55 -7.29
N SER A 576 10.07 16.01 -8.25
CA SER A 576 10.23 15.37 -9.55
C SER A 576 11.70 15.15 -9.88
N THR A 577 11.99 14.07 -10.58
CA THR A 577 13.24 13.87 -11.31
C THR A 577 12.93 13.14 -12.62
N SER A 578 13.89 13.07 -13.53
CA SER A 578 13.73 12.35 -14.79
C SER A 578 14.95 11.50 -15.08
N ILE A 579 14.80 10.43 -15.86
CA ILE A 579 15.91 9.70 -16.47
C ILE A 579 15.91 10.05 -17.94
N MET A 580 17.01 10.60 -18.45
CA MET A 580 17.13 10.99 -19.86
C MET A 580 17.88 9.91 -20.61
N VAL A 581 17.40 9.53 -21.79
CA VAL A 581 18.03 8.54 -22.67
C VAL A 581 18.40 9.21 -23.99
N ASP A 582 19.65 9.03 -24.42
CA ASP A 582 20.10 9.47 -25.74
C ASP A 582 19.40 8.62 -26.81
N SER A 583 18.77 9.28 -27.78
CA SER A 583 17.99 8.58 -28.80
C SER A 583 18.84 7.78 -29.79
N TYR A 584 20.12 8.13 -29.98
CA TYR A 584 21.00 7.42 -30.89
C TYR A 584 21.59 6.17 -30.25
N THR A 585 22.08 6.27 -29.00
CA THR A 585 22.72 5.14 -28.31
C THR A 585 21.75 4.29 -27.51
N LEU A 586 20.57 4.82 -27.17
CA LEU A 586 19.59 4.21 -26.26
C LEU A 586 20.19 3.89 -24.88
N THR A 587 21.16 4.71 -24.44
CA THR A 587 21.74 4.68 -23.09
C THR A 587 21.37 5.94 -22.33
N VAL A 588 21.38 5.87 -21.00
CA VAL A 588 21.09 7.01 -20.13
C VAL A 588 22.10 8.13 -20.41
N SER A 589 21.61 9.33 -20.73
CA SER A 589 22.43 10.52 -20.88
C SER A 589 22.24 11.40 -19.65
N ASP A 590 23.26 11.52 -18.82
CA ASP A 590 23.30 12.55 -17.79
C ASP A 590 24.05 13.80 -18.30
N ALA A 591 23.82 14.95 -17.66
CA ALA A 591 24.42 16.22 -18.11
C ALA A 591 25.94 16.30 -17.88
N VAL A 592 26.50 15.42 -17.06
CA VAL A 592 27.93 15.35 -16.71
C VAL A 592 28.68 14.38 -17.63
N ASN A 593 28.00 13.36 -18.13
CA ASN A 593 28.51 12.20 -18.85
C ASN A 593 27.83 12.01 -20.22
N ALA A 594 27.39 13.11 -20.85
CA ALA A 594 26.71 13.07 -22.14
C ALA A 594 27.56 12.28 -23.17
N GLY A 595 27.12 11.06 -23.49
CA GLY A 595 27.77 10.14 -24.42
C GLY A 595 28.80 9.15 -23.84
N THR A 596 29.02 9.09 -22.52
CA THR A 596 29.96 8.13 -21.89
C THR A 596 29.28 7.07 -21.03
N SER A 597 28.01 7.24 -20.70
CA SER A 597 27.25 6.22 -19.96
C SER A 597 27.02 4.96 -20.78
N THR A 598 27.19 3.82 -20.12
CA THR A 598 26.87 2.49 -20.64
C THR A 598 25.54 1.94 -20.15
N ASP A 599 24.80 2.73 -19.37
CA ASP A 599 23.54 2.29 -18.77
C ASP A 599 22.43 2.22 -19.83
N GLY A 600 22.28 1.05 -20.44
CA GLY A 600 21.21 0.74 -21.39
C GLY A 600 19.92 0.24 -20.72
N ILE A 601 19.05 -0.36 -21.53
CA ILE A 601 17.74 -0.85 -21.08
C ILE A 601 17.79 -1.81 -19.88
N ASP A 602 18.78 -2.72 -19.81
CA ASP A 602 18.89 -3.68 -18.70
C ASP A 602 19.17 -2.97 -17.35
N ALA A 603 19.97 -1.90 -17.38
CA ALA A 603 20.23 -1.06 -16.20
C ALA A 603 18.96 -0.30 -15.78
N ILE A 604 18.21 0.23 -16.75
CA ILE A 604 16.94 0.93 -16.53
C ILE A 604 15.88 -0.01 -15.93
N GLU A 605 15.77 -1.24 -16.41
CA GLU A 605 14.84 -2.23 -15.85
C GLU A 605 15.20 -2.58 -14.39
N THR A 606 16.49 -2.75 -14.10
CA THR A 606 16.96 -3.03 -12.74
C THR A 606 16.68 -1.84 -11.81
N PHE A 607 16.97 -0.62 -12.27
CA PHE A 607 16.61 0.62 -11.57
C PHE A 607 15.10 0.72 -11.32
N ALA A 608 14.28 0.49 -12.35
CA ALA A 608 12.83 0.58 -12.25
C ALA A 608 12.26 -0.45 -11.28
N SER A 609 12.84 -1.66 -11.21
CA SER A 609 12.48 -2.66 -10.19
C SER A 609 12.78 -2.18 -8.76
N ARG A 610 13.99 -1.65 -8.52
CA ARG A 610 14.38 -1.15 -7.18
C ARG A 610 13.57 0.06 -6.75
N MET A 611 13.39 1.02 -7.64
CA MET A 611 12.59 2.23 -7.40
C MET A 611 11.12 1.92 -7.26
N GLY A 612 10.60 0.96 -8.04
CA GLY A 612 9.22 0.50 -8.00
C GLY A 612 8.80 -0.10 -6.66
N ALA A 613 9.76 -0.66 -5.91
CA ALA A 613 9.55 -1.20 -4.57
C ALA A 613 9.44 -0.12 -3.47
N ARG A 614 9.74 1.16 -3.77
CA ARG A 614 9.72 2.24 -2.79
C ARG A 614 8.31 2.83 -2.66
N THR A 615 7.83 2.99 -1.43
CA THR A 615 6.49 3.52 -1.13
C THR A 615 6.33 4.99 -1.49
N ASN A 616 7.42 5.76 -1.51
CA ASN A 616 7.43 7.18 -1.83
C ASN A 616 7.75 7.51 -3.31
N VAL A 617 7.95 6.51 -4.18
CA VAL A 617 8.22 6.74 -5.62
C VAL A 617 6.94 6.55 -6.42
N ARG A 618 6.73 7.32 -7.49
CA ARG A 618 5.67 7.12 -8.50
C ARG A 618 6.22 7.32 -9.90
N TRP A 619 5.84 6.46 -10.86
CA TRP A 619 6.10 6.73 -12.28
C TRP A 619 5.04 7.65 -12.84
N ALA A 620 5.46 8.69 -13.57
CA ALA A 620 4.55 9.61 -14.24
C ALA A 620 5.23 10.23 -15.47
N SER A 621 4.46 10.50 -16.52
CA SER A 621 4.91 11.36 -17.62
C SER A 621 5.12 12.80 -17.13
N LEU A 622 5.82 13.63 -17.90
CA LEU A 622 6.04 15.03 -17.51
C LEU A 622 4.71 15.80 -17.32
N SER A 623 3.69 15.50 -18.13
CA SER A 623 2.36 16.12 -17.99
C SER A 623 1.59 15.60 -16.77
N GLU A 624 1.72 14.32 -16.42
CA GLU A 624 1.16 13.74 -15.19
C GLU A 624 1.79 14.35 -13.94
N ILE A 625 3.12 14.55 -13.95
CA ILE A 625 3.86 15.20 -12.86
C ILE A 625 3.33 16.62 -12.61
N ALA A 626 3.23 17.43 -13.66
CA ALA A 626 2.72 18.80 -13.53
C ALA A 626 1.27 18.85 -13.02
N ARG A 627 0.40 17.91 -13.45
CA ARG A 627 -0.99 17.80 -12.96
C ARG A 627 -1.05 17.37 -11.50
N ALA A 628 -0.23 16.40 -11.08
CA ALA A 628 -0.15 15.96 -9.69
C ALA A 628 0.30 17.11 -8.78
N TRP A 629 1.29 17.89 -9.22
CA TRP A 629 1.77 19.06 -8.50
C TRP A 629 0.70 20.15 -8.31
N ARG A 630 -0.05 20.48 -9.35
CA ARG A 630 -1.17 21.43 -9.25
C ARG A 630 -2.26 20.93 -8.30
N SER A 631 -2.57 19.63 -8.37
CA SER A 631 -3.57 18.99 -7.50
C SER A 631 -3.13 19.00 -6.03
N ALA A 632 -1.81 19.00 -5.78
CA ALA A 632 -1.23 19.16 -4.44
C ALA A 632 -1.08 20.63 -4.00
N GLY A 633 -1.75 21.57 -4.67
CA GLY A 633 -1.78 22.98 -4.29
C GLY A 633 -0.64 23.84 -4.86
N SER A 634 0.12 23.32 -5.84
CA SER A 634 1.20 24.08 -6.51
C SER A 634 2.29 24.59 -5.55
N ILE A 635 2.58 23.83 -4.48
CA ILE A 635 3.60 24.18 -3.49
C ILE A 635 4.99 23.98 -4.11
N PRO A 636 5.84 25.01 -4.23
CA PRO A 636 7.15 24.87 -4.87
C PRO A 636 8.02 23.83 -4.17
N SER A 637 8.67 22.97 -4.96
CA SER A 637 9.54 21.90 -4.48
C SER A 637 10.93 21.91 -5.10
N ARG A 638 11.29 22.99 -5.80
CA ARG A 638 12.59 23.11 -6.47
C ARG A 638 13.74 22.93 -5.47
N ILE A 639 14.61 21.98 -5.76
CA ILE A 639 15.91 21.79 -5.10
C ILE A 639 17.01 21.88 -6.14
N VAL A 640 18.10 22.57 -5.81
CA VAL A 640 19.23 22.72 -6.74
C VAL A 640 20.11 21.48 -6.62
N GLY A 641 20.28 20.74 -7.72
CA GLY A 641 21.25 19.66 -7.80
C GLY A 641 22.68 20.22 -7.71
N THR A 642 23.56 19.50 -7.02
CA THR A 642 25.00 19.76 -7.08
C THR A 642 25.49 19.36 -8.48
N GLN A 643 26.23 20.24 -9.14
CA GLN A 643 26.92 19.94 -10.40
C GLN A 643 28.07 18.98 -10.17
#